data_AF-A0A6A0IDD9-F1
#
_entry.id   AF-A0A6A0IDD9-F1
#
_cell.length_a   1.000
_cell.length_b   1.000
_cell.length_c   1.000
_cell.angle_alpha   90.00
_cell.angle_beta   90.00
_cell.angle_gamma   90.00
#
_symmetry.space_group_name_H-M   'P 1'
#
loop_
_entity.id
_entity.type
_entity.pdbx_description
1 polymer ?
#
loop_
_entity_poly.entity_id
_entity_poly.type
_entity_poly.pdbx_seq_one_letter_code
_entity_poly.pdbx_strand_id
1 'polypeptide(L)'
;MPAPLPETPGRRPFPAVVVVPPIVVLVAFGALALGPAPSGLRLMTVGLLAAAAVAAAGLLQHSHDRRAREATRDALQRTSAGDLTLSRRELRRSGDPDLAHALHGLLVGMERILGSFVRLSEAVSGVARELSARGRDLSHAAAIQTGRAEETALATERTDAAVGSLRASMETLASAAENAGASLHEMSASITQVSRSTAGLRSFVDETAASLNGMLGSLHEVAGAVENLARLAEETARATTSIKEATLETDRQTKTAARLAERVAAAARAGKGAVTGTAAGMNAIREAVAGADEAATALGERSERIGEILRVIEEIAGETSLLALNASIIATQAGESGRAFSVLADDIRDLSERSAASTEEVRGLVLAVTGGVTEVRRLLVDARRRTEDGVDLARTADGTLDDIERLTAESRRASEGIAGSAAQQAVEVARVSEASTHVSEEVERIFKATRAQLETARAVGARAERVRELTEQLSRAMDEQAAGSRALLGSMSGVTSTVGDIAQATATLADGSAQVVRSMEGIRQATAQNLYAATAMNQTALALEQEAVMLNMKASAFRLSPPVPGGRLRAALRYFDEEDFDPAFSQTVPQAALVKAWGECLVRFAEGTRVVPELAERWEVDPTGTLYTFHLRRGVRFHEGGTLSSTDVKATFERYLSPALAAPLAALFDAVEGVPEFRLGNTPSVPGIEAPDPATVRFHLDHPVPFFLQLLTLPDVTVLPPALLDRQKARLSPSGTGPFVPREIRFGQVARFDRYEAYWDRAHVALDGVDLDLAEDSEAGVFQRFLDGQLDVIWDVPYPEAARLSADPEWRAYLESSVQLHTSFVTFRCDRAPLDDVRVRRALNLAVDRQRINERFFAGLTVLASSILPPQLLGHDPALRPYRYDPDRARALLTEAGHREGLSLKVWMAPRDARDPMNPLHAVLEDFKAVGVTGEVEVLTGEEMAARTRAGTFPHLRLRRWFADFPDPDSFFSSLFHSKTEDVIELGFRNEQVDRLVEKGARATDGREREAIYRELNRLVQLEAPLLFLFHNRGFVLHNPALRGVRSYLLPPPVRFNDLSFEG
;
A
#
# COMPACT_ATOMS: atom_id res chain seq x y z
N MET A 1 61.96 -48.79 -22.22
CA MET A 1 62.39 -49.60 -23.38
C MET A 1 62.22 -48.73 -24.62
N PRO A 2 63.28 -48.38 -25.37
CA PRO A 2 63.11 -47.79 -26.68
C PRO A 2 63.17 -48.87 -27.77
N ALA A 3 62.12 -48.93 -28.59
CA ALA A 3 62.07 -49.73 -29.81
C ALA A 3 62.79 -48.97 -30.97
N PRO A 4 63.32 -49.68 -31.99
CA PRO A 4 64.18 -49.08 -33.00
C PRO A 4 63.39 -48.38 -34.13
N LEU A 5 64.05 -47.39 -34.73
CA LEU A 5 63.62 -46.57 -35.86
C LEU A 5 63.24 -47.39 -37.11
N PRO A 6 62.23 -47.01 -37.90
CA PRO A 6 61.97 -47.61 -39.20
C PRO A 6 62.84 -47.00 -40.29
N GLU A 7 63.24 -47.87 -41.21
CA GLU A 7 64.04 -47.59 -42.42
C GLU A 7 63.31 -46.68 -43.41
N THR A 8 64.06 -45.77 -44.02
CA THR A 8 63.64 -44.91 -45.14
C THR A 8 63.47 -45.72 -46.43
N PRO A 9 62.35 -45.61 -47.18
CA PRO A 9 62.24 -46.18 -48.52
C PRO A 9 62.87 -45.28 -49.58
N GLY A 10 63.58 -45.91 -50.51
CA GLY A 10 64.46 -45.30 -51.50
C GLY A 10 63.80 -44.32 -52.47
N ARG A 11 64.51 -43.21 -52.70
CA ARG A 11 64.31 -42.32 -53.85
C ARG A 11 64.62 -43.10 -55.15
N ARG A 12 63.62 -43.21 -56.03
CA ARG A 12 63.84 -43.59 -57.45
C ARG A 12 64.44 -42.39 -58.20
N PRO A 13 65.51 -42.57 -58.99
CA PRO A 13 65.97 -41.51 -59.90
C PRO A 13 65.13 -41.56 -61.18
N PHE A 14 64.47 -40.45 -61.53
CA PHE A 14 64.02 -40.18 -62.90
C PHE A 14 65.21 -39.66 -63.73
N PRO A 15 65.20 -39.86 -65.06
CA PRO A 15 66.40 -39.96 -65.86
C PRO A 15 67.02 -38.57 -66.05
N ALA A 16 68.30 -38.46 -65.72
CA ALA A 16 69.12 -37.36 -66.19
C ALA A 16 69.07 -37.36 -67.72
N VAL A 17 68.44 -36.35 -68.31
CA VAL A 17 68.74 -35.92 -69.68
C VAL A 17 70.21 -35.50 -69.63
N VAL A 18 71.09 -36.43 -70.02
CA VAL A 18 72.50 -36.16 -70.20
C VAL A 18 72.61 -35.19 -71.37
N VAL A 19 72.72 -33.90 -71.05
CA VAL A 19 73.26 -32.91 -71.99
C VAL A 19 74.70 -33.34 -72.23
N VAL A 20 74.91 -34.06 -73.33
CA VAL A 20 76.25 -34.41 -73.81
C VAL A 20 76.98 -33.09 -74.04
N PRO A 21 78.06 -32.78 -73.31
CA PRO A 21 78.78 -31.54 -73.51
C PRO A 21 79.42 -31.58 -74.91
N PRO A 22 79.48 -30.45 -75.64
CA PRO A 22 80.02 -30.36 -77.01
C PRO A 22 81.50 -30.80 -77.16
N ILE A 23 82.14 -31.17 -76.05
CA ILE A 23 83.50 -31.69 -75.97
C ILE A 23 83.62 -33.10 -76.57
N VAL A 24 82.57 -33.93 -76.52
CA VAL A 24 82.63 -35.31 -77.09
C VAL A 24 82.61 -35.29 -78.63
N VAL A 25 82.01 -34.27 -79.26
CA VAL A 25 81.97 -34.12 -80.73
C VAL A 25 83.31 -33.57 -81.27
N LEU A 26 84.05 -32.80 -80.49
CA LEU A 26 85.36 -32.25 -80.87
C LEU A 26 86.48 -33.31 -80.86
N VAL A 27 86.42 -34.30 -79.97
CA VAL A 27 87.40 -35.40 -79.95
C VAL A 27 87.19 -36.38 -81.10
N ALA A 28 85.96 -36.55 -81.58
CA ALA A 28 85.65 -37.39 -82.75
C ALA A 28 86.12 -36.77 -84.09
N PHE A 29 86.07 -35.45 -84.24
CA PHE A 29 86.57 -34.77 -85.45
C PHE A 29 88.10 -34.61 -85.49
N GLY A 30 88.78 -34.56 -84.33
CA GLY A 30 90.25 -34.52 -84.26
C GLY A 30 90.94 -35.80 -84.74
N ALA A 31 90.25 -36.94 -84.71
CA ALA A 31 90.81 -38.23 -85.13
C ALA A 31 90.85 -38.43 -86.67
N LEU A 32 90.06 -37.68 -87.45
CA LEU A 32 90.02 -37.77 -88.92
C LEU A 32 91.00 -36.83 -89.66
N ALA A 33 91.56 -35.81 -88.99
CA ALA A 33 92.43 -34.82 -89.63
C ALA A 33 93.94 -35.18 -89.63
N LEU A 34 94.34 -36.30 -89.02
CA LEU A 34 95.74 -36.73 -88.97
C LEU A 34 96.01 -37.74 -90.08
N GLY A 35 96.80 -37.35 -91.10
CA GLY A 35 97.31 -38.23 -92.17
C GLY A 35 98.17 -39.41 -91.66
N PRO A 36 98.89 -40.15 -92.54
CA PRO A 36 99.54 -41.41 -92.18
C PRO A 36 100.77 -41.17 -91.31
N ALA A 37 100.55 -41.03 -90.00
CA ALA A 37 101.57 -41.04 -88.96
C ALA A 37 101.50 -42.39 -88.20
N PRO A 38 102.65 -42.91 -87.71
CA PRO A 38 102.73 -44.21 -87.05
C PRO A 38 101.76 -44.32 -85.87
N SER A 39 101.19 -45.52 -85.68
CA SER A 39 100.10 -45.85 -84.75
C SER A 39 100.30 -45.41 -83.30
N GLY A 40 101.54 -45.26 -82.84
CA GLY A 40 101.86 -44.72 -81.51
C GLY A 40 101.56 -43.23 -81.34
N LEU A 41 101.67 -42.42 -82.40
CA LEU A 41 101.45 -40.97 -82.32
C LEU A 41 99.96 -40.60 -82.25
N ARG A 42 99.07 -41.36 -82.91
CA ARG A 42 97.61 -41.14 -82.89
C ARG A 42 96.98 -41.46 -81.53
N LEU A 43 97.44 -42.53 -80.87
CA LEU A 43 97.00 -42.86 -79.50
C LEU A 43 97.47 -41.79 -78.50
N MET A 44 98.67 -41.25 -78.69
CA MET A 44 99.18 -40.14 -77.88
C MET A 44 98.37 -38.85 -78.06
N THR A 45 98.04 -38.45 -79.30
CA THR A 45 97.29 -37.20 -79.54
C THR A 45 95.83 -37.29 -79.11
N VAL A 46 95.16 -38.44 -79.29
CA VAL A 46 93.81 -38.66 -78.76
C VAL A 46 93.83 -38.71 -77.22
N GLY A 47 94.84 -39.35 -76.63
CA GLY A 47 95.05 -39.34 -75.17
C GLY A 47 95.33 -37.95 -74.60
N LEU A 48 96.11 -37.12 -75.31
CA LEU A 48 96.38 -35.73 -74.94
C LEU A 48 95.16 -34.82 -75.08
N LEU A 49 94.34 -34.99 -76.13
CA LEU A 49 93.09 -34.24 -76.30
C LEU A 49 92.04 -34.65 -75.28
N ALA A 50 91.93 -35.95 -74.94
CA ALA A 50 91.08 -36.44 -73.87
C ALA A 50 91.56 -35.93 -72.49
N ALA A 51 92.86 -35.95 -72.22
CA ALA A 51 93.44 -35.41 -70.99
C ALA A 51 93.26 -33.88 -70.90
N ALA A 52 93.41 -33.15 -72.01
CA ALA A 52 93.16 -31.72 -72.07
C ALA A 52 91.67 -31.39 -71.90
N ALA A 53 90.76 -32.20 -72.45
CA ALA A 53 89.33 -32.08 -72.23
C ALA A 53 88.92 -32.37 -70.78
N VAL A 54 89.51 -33.39 -70.15
CA VAL A 54 89.30 -33.71 -68.72
C VAL A 54 89.92 -32.64 -67.81
N ALA A 55 91.10 -32.11 -68.16
CA ALA A 55 91.73 -31.01 -67.43
C ALA A 55 90.98 -29.69 -67.60
N ALA A 56 90.45 -29.40 -68.81
CA ALA A 56 89.61 -28.24 -69.06
C ALA A 56 88.25 -28.38 -68.35
N ALA A 57 87.64 -29.56 -68.37
CA ALA A 57 86.44 -29.86 -67.59
C ALA A 57 86.71 -29.74 -66.09
N GLY A 58 87.85 -30.24 -65.60
CA GLY A 58 88.27 -30.13 -64.21
C GLY A 58 88.59 -28.69 -63.77
N LEU A 59 89.20 -27.87 -64.64
CA LEU A 59 89.44 -26.44 -64.41
C LEU A 59 88.15 -25.63 -64.44
N LEU A 60 87.23 -25.95 -65.36
CA LEU A 60 85.90 -25.36 -65.41
C LEU A 60 85.10 -25.73 -64.15
N GLN A 61 85.10 -27.00 -63.75
CA GLN A 61 84.48 -27.49 -62.52
C GLN A 61 85.10 -26.83 -61.28
N HIS A 62 86.43 -26.72 -61.21
CA HIS A 62 87.13 -26.06 -60.10
C HIS A 62 86.85 -24.56 -60.04
N SER A 63 86.80 -23.89 -61.19
CA SER A 63 86.42 -22.46 -61.27
C SER A 63 84.96 -22.24 -60.88
N HIS A 64 84.08 -23.19 -61.23
CA HIS A 64 82.67 -23.19 -60.87
C HIS A 64 82.51 -23.40 -59.36
N ASP A 65 83.15 -24.41 -58.78
CA ASP A 65 83.16 -24.70 -57.34
C ASP A 65 83.77 -23.56 -56.52
N ARG A 66 84.81 -22.90 -57.04
CA ARG A 66 85.42 -21.76 -56.37
C ARG A 66 84.49 -20.55 -56.34
N ARG A 67 83.85 -20.21 -57.48
CA ARG A 67 82.85 -19.13 -57.56
C ARG A 67 81.64 -19.43 -56.68
N ALA A 68 81.18 -20.68 -56.66
CA ALA A 68 80.14 -21.18 -55.78
C ALA A 68 80.47 -20.94 -54.29
N ARG A 69 81.66 -21.37 -53.82
CA ARG A 69 82.11 -21.16 -52.44
C ARG A 69 82.28 -19.68 -52.08
N GLU A 70 82.78 -18.87 -53.00
CA GLU A 70 82.92 -17.43 -52.81
C GLU A 70 81.55 -16.76 -52.70
N ALA A 71 80.58 -17.13 -53.53
CA ALA A 71 79.20 -16.64 -53.46
C ALA A 71 78.47 -17.06 -52.17
N THR A 72 78.62 -18.31 -51.71
CA THR A 72 78.08 -18.76 -50.42
C THR A 72 78.67 -17.99 -49.24
N ARG A 73 80.00 -17.76 -49.27
CA ARG A 73 80.70 -17.01 -48.22
C ARG A 73 80.22 -15.56 -48.18
N ASP A 74 80.08 -14.91 -49.33
CA ASP A 74 79.57 -13.54 -49.44
C ASP A 74 78.13 -13.43 -48.91
N ALA A 75 77.25 -14.36 -49.32
CA ALA A 75 75.88 -14.42 -48.82
C ALA A 75 75.83 -14.57 -47.30
N LEU A 76 76.58 -15.52 -46.73
CA LEU A 76 76.65 -15.72 -45.27
C LEU A 76 77.21 -14.49 -44.53
N GLN A 77 78.23 -13.83 -45.08
CA GLN A 77 78.80 -12.62 -44.48
C GLN A 77 77.80 -11.46 -44.49
N ARG A 78 77.11 -11.24 -45.61
CA ARG A 78 76.04 -10.23 -45.73
C ARG A 78 74.88 -10.52 -44.77
N THR A 79 74.38 -11.75 -44.72
CA THR A 79 73.35 -12.16 -43.74
C THR A 79 73.82 -11.94 -42.31
N SER A 80 75.06 -12.30 -41.97
CA SER A 80 75.62 -12.10 -40.62
C SER A 80 75.79 -10.62 -40.24
N ALA A 81 75.97 -9.74 -41.24
CA ALA A 81 76.04 -8.30 -41.06
C ALA A 81 74.65 -7.63 -41.03
N GLY A 82 73.57 -8.43 -41.03
CA GLY A 82 72.19 -7.96 -40.97
C GLY A 82 71.56 -7.62 -42.32
N ASP A 83 72.24 -7.88 -43.44
CA ASP A 83 71.68 -7.71 -44.78
C ASP A 83 70.81 -8.92 -45.15
N LEU A 84 69.49 -8.76 -45.05
CA LEU A 84 68.51 -9.79 -45.39
C LEU A 84 67.94 -9.59 -46.81
N THR A 85 68.47 -8.65 -47.60
CA THR A 85 67.93 -8.34 -48.93
C THR A 85 68.40 -9.31 -50.02
N LEU A 86 69.00 -10.43 -49.66
CA LEU A 86 69.56 -11.39 -50.60
C LEU A 86 68.45 -12.17 -51.33
N SER A 87 68.38 -11.98 -52.64
CA SER A 87 67.40 -12.67 -53.48
C SER A 87 67.72 -14.16 -53.66
N ARG A 88 66.69 -14.97 -53.94
CA ARG A 88 66.86 -16.40 -54.27
C ARG A 88 67.78 -16.61 -55.48
N ARG A 89 67.83 -15.66 -56.42
CA ARG A 89 68.74 -15.68 -57.58
C ARG A 89 70.19 -15.48 -57.18
N GLU A 90 70.47 -14.57 -56.26
CA GLU A 90 71.83 -14.37 -55.71
C GLU A 90 72.29 -15.59 -54.93
N LEU A 91 71.41 -16.18 -54.12
CA LEU A 91 71.72 -17.39 -53.35
C LEU A 91 71.99 -18.59 -54.25
N ARG A 92 71.30 -18.74 -55.39
CA ARG A 92 71.58 -19.79 -56.38
C ARG A 92 72.97 -19.70 -57.04
N ARG A 93 73.65 -18.54 -56.97
CA ARG A 93 75.04 -18.41 -57.43
C ARG A 93 76.04 -19.23 -56.60
N SER A 94 75.61 -19.73 -55.43
CA SER A 94 76.34 -20.69 -54.59
C SER A 94 76.55 -22.06 -55.22
N GLY A 95 75.91 -22.38 -56.36
CA GLY A 95 76.10 -23.63 -57.09
C GLY A 95 75.45 -24.87 -56.45
N ASP A 96 74.96 -24.77 -55.21
CA ASP A 96 74.24 -25.82 -54.49
C ASP A 96 72.76 -25.38 -54.29
N PRO A 97 71.80 -25.99 -55.02
CA PRO A 97 70.39 -25.64 -54.94
C PRO A 97 69.79 -25.85 -53.55
N ASP A 98 70.21 -26.89 -52.82
CA ASP A 98 69.68 -27.27 -51.51
C ASP A 98 70.16 -26.27 -50.46
N LEU A 99 71.45 -25.90 -50.52
CA LEU A 99 72.03 -24.87 -49.66
C LEU A 99 71.41 -23.49 -49.92
N ALA A 100 71.21 -23.13 -51.19
CA ALA A 100 70.54 -21.88 -51.55
C ALA A 100 69.10 -21.83 -51.02
N HIS A 101 68.39 -22.96 -51.03
CA HIS A 101 67.05 -23.06 -50.49
C HIS A 101 67.02 -22.95 -48.96
N ALA A 102 67.90 -23.65 -48.26
CA ALA A 102 68.02 -23.58 -46.81
C ALA A 102 68.39 -22.18 -46.32
N LEU A 103 69.34 -21.51 -46.98
CA LEU A 103 69.73 -20.12 -46.68
C LEU A 103 68.59 -19.14 -46.93
N HIS A 104 67.85 -19.33 -48.02
CA HIS A 104 66.69 -18.50 -48.31
C HIS A 104 65.58 -18.68 -47.27
N GLY A 105 65.26 -19.92 -46.89
CA GLY A 105 64.30 -20.21 -45.82
C GLY A 105 64.74 -19.61 -44.48
N LEU A 106 66.04 -19.58 -44.19
CA LEU A 106 66.60 -18.91 -43.01
C LEU A 106 66.39 -17.40 -43.08
N LEU A 107 66.63 -16.77 -44.24
CA LEU A 107 66.37 -15.34 -44.46
C LEU A 107 64.89 -15.00 -44.28
N VAL A 108 63.99 -15.73 -44.95
CA VAL A 108 62.53 -15.58 -44.80
C VAL A 108 62.12 -15.72 -43.34
N GLY A 109 62.67 -16.73 -42.64
CA GLY A 109 62.44 -16.95 -41.22
C GLY A 109 62.93 -15.77 -40.35
N MET A 110 64.11 -15.22 -40.64
CA MET A 110 64.67 -14.05 -39.94
C MET A 110 63.87 -12.78 -40.23
N GLU A 111 63.45 -12.54 -41.47
CA GLU A 111 62.57 -11.42 -41.84
C GLU A 111 61.23 -11.52 -41.11
N ARG A 112 60.66 -12.73 -41.00
CA ARG A 112 59.43 -12.98 -40.23
C ARG A 112 59.63 -12.66 -38.74
N ILE A 113 60.74 -13.10 -38.16
CA ILE A 113 61.10 -12.82 -36.76
C ILE A 113 61.34 -11.32 -36.54
N LEU A 114 62.06 -10.64 -37.42
CA LEU A 114 62.31 -9.19 -37.32
C LEU A 114 61.04 -8.38 -37.52
N GLY A 115 60.20 -8.76 -38.48
CA GLY A 115 58.86 -8.22 -38.61
C GLY A 115 58.05 -8.41 -37.32
N SER A 116 58.18 -9.57 -36.67
CA SER A 116 57.54 -9.79 -35.37
C SER A 116 58.11 -8.89 -34.27
N PHE A 117 59.41 -8.59 -34.26
CA PHE A 117 60.03 -7.67 -33.30
C PHE A 117 59.61 -6.22 -33.52
N VAL A 118 59.55 -5.74 -34.77
CA VAL A 118 59.07 -4.39 -35.09
C VAL A 118 57.61 -4.25 -34.67
N ARG A 119 56.77 -5.23 -34.99
CA ARG A 119 55.37 -5.26 -34.54
C ARG A 119 55.24 -5.33 -33.03
N LEU A 120 56.05 -6.16 -32.37
CA LEU A 120 56.06 -6.26 -30.92
C LEU A 120 56.47 -4.92 -30.31
N SER A 121 57.46 -4.24 -30.86
CA SER A 121 57.85 -2.89 -30.45
C SER A 121 56.70 -1.89 -30.61
N GLU A 122 56.04 -1.86 -31.77
CA GLU A 122 54.88 -0.98 -31.99
C GLU A 122 53.72 -1.29 -31.05
N ALA A 123 53.44 -2.59 -30.81
CA ALA A 123 52.43 -3.04 -29.87
C ALA A 123 52.78 -2.65 -28.43
N VAL A 124 54.02 -2.88 -27.99
CA VAL A 124 54.52 -2.50 -26.67
C VAL A 124 54.48 -0.99 -26.48
N SER A 125 54.86 -0.21 -27.49
CA SER A 125 54.76 1.26 -27.47
C SER A 125 53.30 1.74 -27.44
N GLY A 126 52.39 1.06 -28.15
CA GLY A 126 50.94 1.29 -28.05
C GLY A 126 50.42 1.02 -26.64
N VAL A 127 50.77 -0.13 -26.06
CA VAL A 127 50.41 -0.54 -24.70
C VAL A 127 50.98 0.43 -23.66
N ALA A 128 52.23 0.90 -23.83
CA ALA A 128 52.85 1.88 -22.96
C ALA A 128 52.07 3.20 -22.94
N ARG A 129 51.72 3.74 -24.12
CA ARG A 129 50.91 4.96 -24.24
C ARG A 129 49.54 4.80 -23.59
N GLU A 130 48.91 3.64 -23.78
CA GLU A 130 47.62 3.33 -23.17
C GLU A 130 47.72 3.20 -21.64
N LEU A 131 48.75 2.51 -21.12
CA LEU A 131 49.02 2.42 -19.68
C LEU A 131 49.24 3.81 -19.06
N SER A 132 49.95 4.70 -19.75
CA SER A 132 50.18 6.06 -19.27
C SER A 132 48.91 6.91 -19.27
N ALA A 133 48.07 6.77 -20.31
CA ALA A 133 46.74 7.40 -20.33
C ALA A 133 45.88 6.90 -19.16
N ARG A 134 45.73 5.58 -19.02
CA ARG A 134 44.97 4.94 -17.92
C ARG A 134 45.53 5.29 -16.54
N GLY A 135 46.85 5.42 -16.40
CA GLY A 135 47.49 5.83 -15.15
C GLY A 135 47.12 7.26 -14.75
N ARG A 136 47.05 8.19 -15.71
CA ARG A 136 46.59 9.58 -15.45
C ARG A 136 45.11 9.61 -15.06
N ASP A 137 44.27 8.85 -15.76
CA ASP A 137 42.83 8.77 -15.46
C ASP A 137 42.60 8.19 -14.06
N LEU A 138 43.32 7.12 -13.69
CA LEU A 138 43.24 6.52 -12.37
C LEU A 138 43.69 7.48 -11.25
N SER A 139 44.74 8.26 -11.49
CA SER A 139 45.19 9.28 -10.54
C SER A 139 44.17 10.41 -10.37
N HIS A 140 43.52 10.84 -11.45
CA HIS A 140 42.48 11.86 -11.39
C HIS A 140 41.22 11.35 -10.68
N ALA A 141 40.78 10.12 -10.99
CA ALA A 141 39.67 9.47 -10.33
C ALA A 141 39.90 9.30 -8.83
N ALA A 142 41.12 8.90 -8.42
CA ALA A 142 41.50 8.79 -7.01
C ALA A 142 41.44 10.14 -6.27
N ALA A 143 41.82 11.24 -6.91
CA ALA A 143 41.70 12.58 -6.32
C ALA A 143 40.24 12.98 -6.07
N ILE A 144 39.35 12.73 -7.04
CA ILE A 144 37.91 12.99 -6.88
C ILE A 144 37.30 12.10 -5.79
N GLN A 145 37.68 10.82 -5.75
CA GLN A 145 37.18 9.86 -4.76
C GLN A 145 37.57 10.27 -3.34
N THR A 146 38.76 10.85 -3.14
CA THR A 146 39.19 11.39 -1.84
C THR A 146 38.27 12.52 -1.37
N GLY A 147 37.99 13.50 -2.23
CA GLY A 147 37.12 14.63 -1.88
C GLY A 147 35.68 14.19 -1.56
N ARG A 148 35.12 13.25 -2.34
CA ARG A 148 33.78 12.70 -2.06
C ARG A 148 33.72 11.88 -0.77
N ALA A 149 34.78 11.15 -0.44
CA ALA A 149 34.85 10.40 0.81
C ALA A 149 34.87 11.34 2.03
N GLU A 150 35.60 12.47 1.94
CA GLU A 150 35.61 13.51 2.98
C GLU A 150 34.23 14.18 3.15
N GLU A 151 33.57 14.54 2.04
CA GLU A 151 32.20 15.08 2.08
C GLU A 151 31.21 14.09 2.72
N THR A 152 31.34 12.80 2.40
CA THR A 152 30.50 11.74 2.97
C THR A 152 30.77 11.55 4.46
N ALA A 153 32.03 11.61 4.90
CA ALA A 153 32.38 11.54 6.32
C ALA A 153 31.77 12.70 7.12
N LEU A 154 31.86 13.94 6.61
CA LEU A 154 31.27 15.13 7.22
C LEU A 154 29.72 15.07 7.25
N ALA A 155 29.09 14.55 6.20
CA ALA A 155 27.64 14.33 6.16
C ALA A 155 27.19 13.26 7.16
N THR A 156 28.00 12.22 7.35
CA THR A 156 27.75 11.13 8.30
C THR A 156 27.85 11.64 9.74
N GLU A 157 28.83 12.50 10.04
CA GLU A 157 28.96 13.17 11.35
C GLU A 157 27.72 14.03 11.69
N ARG A 158 27.17 14.76 10.72
CA ARG A 158 25.91 15.50 10.91
C ARG A 158 24.72 14.58 11.12
N THR A 159 24.71 13.43 10.45
CA THR A 159 23.68 12.40 10.63
C THR A 159 23.71 11.84 12.04
N ASP A 160 24.90 11.52 12.57
CA ASP A 160 25.07 11.06 13.95
C ASP A 160 24.58 12.10 14.96
N ALA A 161 24.91 13.38 14.77
CA ALA A 161 24.40 14.45 15.62
C ALA A 161 22.87 14.57 15.57
N ALA A 162 22.26 14.42 14.39
CA ALA A 162 20.81 14.44 14.22
C ALA A 162 20.12 13.23 14.87
N VAL A 163 20.72 12.03 14.74
CA VAL A 163 20.26 10.81 15.41
C VAL A 163 20.31 10.96 16.93
N GLY A 164 21.38 11.55 17.46
CA GLY A 164 21.48 11.88 18.90
C GLY A 164 20.38 12.83 19.38
N SER A 165 20.09 13.88 18.61
CA SER A 165 18.99 14.82 18.90
C SER A 165 17.61 14.17 18.82
N LEU A 166 17.37 13.30 17.84
CA LEU A 166 16.15 12.50 17.72
C LEU A 166 15.97 11.59 18.93
N ARG A 167 17.03 10.94 19.40
CA ARG A 167 16.98 10.07 20.58
C ARG A 167 16.54 10.85 21.83
N ALA A 168 17.11 12.03 22.07
CA ALA A 168 16.72 12.90 23.17
C ALA A 168 15.27 13.40 23.05
N SER A 169 14.81 13.68 21.83
CA SER A 169 13.42 14.08 21.57
C SER A 169 12.45 12.93 21.82
N MET A 170 12.83 11.69 21.48
CA MET A 170 12.04 10.49 21.76
C MET A 170 11.96 10.18 23.26
N GLU A 171 13.04 10.33 24.01
CA GLU A 171 13.04 10.20 25.48
C GLU A 171 12.07 11.23 26.11
N THR A 172 12.07 12.46 25.61
CA THR A 172 11.14 13.51 26.05
C THR A 172 9.68 13.16 25.71
N LEU A 173 9.43 12.66 24.49
CA LEU A 173 8.09 12.28 24.04
C LEU A 173 7.55 11.06 24.80
N ALA A 174 8.38 10.07 25.10
CA ALA A 174 8.02 8.94 25.95
C ALA A 174 7.58 9.40 27.33
N SER A 175 8.35 10.28 27.98
CA SER A 175 7.99 10.82 29.29
C SER A 175 6.69 11.64 29.24
N ALA A 176 6.48 12.43 28.19
CA ALA A 176 5.24 13.17 27.99
C ALA A 176 4.02 12.23 27.80
N ALA A 177 4.18 11.14 27.05
CA ALA A 177 3.13 10.15 26.84
C ALA A 177 2.79 9.38 28.13
N GLU A 178 3.79 9.01 28.94
CA GLU A 178 3.59 8.39 30.26
C GLU A 178 2.82 9.33 31.21
N ASN A 179 3.23 10.60 31.29
CA ASN A 179 2.56 11.60 32.12
C ASN A 179 1.11 11.87 31.66
N ALA A 180 0.88 11.92 30.34
CA ALA A 180 -0.46 12.04 29.78
C ALA A 180 -1.31 10.80 30.09
N GLY A 181 -0.73 9.60 30.00
CA GLY A 181 -1.39 8.35 30.39
C GLY A 181 -1.83 8.33 31.85
N ALA A 182 -0.96 8.75 32.77
CA ALA A 182 -1.29 8.88 34.20
C ALA A 182 -2.45 9.87 34.43
N SER A 183 -2.41 11.03 33.77
CA SER A 183 -3.48 12.04 33.86
C SER A 183 -4.83 11.52 33.33
N LEU A 184 -4.81 10.73 32.25
CA LEU A 184 -6.02 10.09 31.70
C LEU A 184 -6.59 9.01 32.63
N HIS A 185 -5.74 8.28 33.36
CA HIS A 185 -6.20 7.36 34.39
C HIS A 185 -6.90 8.09 35.56
N GLU A 186 -6.35 9.21 36.02
CA GLU A 186 -7.00 10.06 37.04
C GLU A 186 -8.32 10.66 36.53
N MET A 187 -8.37 11.07 35.26
CA MET A 187 -9.59 11.54 34.62
C MET A 187 -10.66 10.44 34.56
N SER A 188 -10.28 9.20 34.22
CA SER A 188 -11.20 8.05 34.22
C SER A 188 -11.79 7.78 35.62
N ALA A 189 -10.97 7.87 36.67
CA ALA A 189 -11.43 7.77 38.04
C ALA A 189 -12.41 8.92 38.41
N SER A 190 -12.12 10.14 37.97
CA SER A 190 -12.98 11.31 38.17
C SER A 190 -14.32 11.19 37.45
N ILE A 191 -14.34 10.74 36.19
CA ILE A 191 -15.56 10.48 35.42
C ILE A 191 -16.42 9.44 36.17
N THR A 192 -15.81 8.35 36.65
CA THR A 192 -16.51 7.33 37.43
C THR A 192 -17.12 7.92 38.71
N GLN A 193 -16.42 8.82 39.39
CA GLN A 193 -16.93 9.51 40.58
C GLN A 193 -18.09 10.45 40.28
N VAL A 194 -18.02 11.21 39.18
CA VAL A 194 -19.10 12.09 38.74
C VAL A 194 -20.32 11.27 38.33
N SER A 195 -20.16 10.19 37.56
CA SER A 195 -21.27 9.30 37.19
C SER A 195 -21.98 8.70 38.41
N ARG A 196 -21.24 8.28 39.44
CA ARG A 196 -21.84 7.83 40.71
C ARG A 196 -22.62 8.93 41.41
N SER A 197 -22.09 10.15 41.44
CA SER A 197 -22.74 11.31 42.04
C SER A 197 -24.02 11.70 41.29
N THR A 198 -24.00 11.65 39.96
CA THR A 198 -25.17 11.88 39.09
C THR A 198 -26.25 10.83 39.33
N ALA A 199 -25.89 9.55 39.48
CA ALA A 199 -26.83 8.49 39.84
C ALA A 199 -27.48 8.74 41.21
N GLY A 200 -26.70 9.20 42.20
CA GLY A 200 -27.21 9.61 43.51
C GLY A 200 -28.18 10.80 43.44
N LEU A 201 -27.85 11.82 42.64
CA LEU A 201 -28.73 12.98 42.41
C LEU A 201 -30.05 12.57 41.75
N ARG A 202 -30.01 11.65 40.78
CA ARG A 202 -31.23 11.13 40.13
C ARG A 202 -32.16 10.46 41.16
N SER A 203 -31.61 9.60 42.01
CA SER A 203 -32.38 8.95 43.10
C SER A 203 -33.02 9.98 44.04
N PHE A 204 -32.24 11.00 44.45
CA PHE A 204 -32.73 12.06 45.31
C PHE A 204 -33.87 12.88 44.68
N VAL A 205 -33.77 13.17 43.38
CA VAL A 205 -34.83 13.84 42.61
C VAL A 205 -36.08 12.98 42.52
N ASP A 206 -35.94 11.68 42.28
CA ASP A 206 -37.05 10.73 42.22
C ASP A 206 -37.79 10.64 43.57
N GLU A 207 -37.06 10.56 44.69
CA GLU A 207 -37.61 10.58 46.05
C GLU A 207 -38.31 11.91 46.38
N THR A 208 -37.73 13.03 45.95
CA THR A 208 -38.33 14.37 46.11
C THR A 208 -39.63 14.49 45.34
N ALA A 209 -39.68 13.98 44.10
CA ALA A 209 -40.88 13.96 43.28
C ALA A 209 -41.99 13.09 43.91
N ALA A 210 -41.65 11.91 44.46
CA ALA A 210 -42.59 11.06 45.18
C ALA A 210 -43.16 11.76 46.43
N SER A 211 -42.30 12.44 47.20
CA SER A 211 -42.69 13.20 48.39
C SER A 211 -43.61 14.38 48.05
N LEU A 212 -43.35 15.09 46.95
CA LEU A 212 -44.21 16.18 46.46
C LEU A 212 -45.58 15.68 46.02
N ASN A 213 -45.66 14.52 45.37
CA ASN A 213 -46.94 13.91 45.00
C ASN A 213 -47.75 13.54 46.25
N GLY A 214 -47.11 12.99 47.28
CA GLY A 214 -47.75 12.75 48.58
C GLY A 214 -48.28 14.02 49.22
N MET A 215 -47.46 15.09 49.24
CA MET A 215 -47.85 16.39 49.80
C MET A 215 -49.03 17.03 49.05
N LEU A 216 -49.05 16.96 47.72
CA LEU A 216 -50.17 17.44 46.91
C LEU A 216 -51.47 16.70 47.25
N GLY A 217 -51.40 15.39 47.50
CA GLY A 217 -52.53 14.59 47.99
C GLY A 217 -53.05 15.08 49.34
N SER A 218 -52.17 15.24 50.33
CA SER A 218 -52.56 15.74 51.66
C SER A 218 -53.13 17.16 51.63
N LEU A 219 -52.58 18.06 50.79
CA LEU A 219 -53.12 19.41 50.62
C LEU A 219 -54.54 19.38 50.03
N HIS A 220 -54.84 18.41 49.16
CA HIS A 220 -56.18 18.22 48.62
C HIS A 220 -57.18 17.76 49.69
N GLU A 221 -56.77 16.83 50.56
CA GLU A 221 -57.59 16.40 51.70
C GLU A 221 -57.84 17.53 52.70
N VAL A 222 -56.82 18.34 53.01
CA VAL A 222 -56.96 19.51 53.88
C VAL A 222 -57.93 20.53 53.27
N ALA A 223 -57.85 20.79 51.96
CA ALA A 223 -58.79 21.67 51.28
C ALA A 223 -60.24 21.18 51.41
N GLY A 224 -60.49 19.87 51.21
CA GLY A 224 -61.83 19.29 51.40
C GLY A 224 -62.32 19.31 52.86
N ALA A 225 -61.43 19.16 53.84
CA ALA A 225 -61.78 19.29 55.26
C ALA A 225 -62.17 20.72 55.64
N VAL A 226 -61.47 21.72 55.09
CA VAL A 226 -61.76 23.15 55.30
C VAL A 226 -63.12 23.53 54.71
N GLU A 227 -63.46 23.04 53.51
CA GLU A 227 -64.79 23.25 52.90
C GLU A 227 -65.91 22.68 53.77
N ASN A 228 -65.72 21.50 54.36
CA ASN A 228 -66.70 20.89 55.27
C ASN A 228 -66.85 21.69 56.58
N LEU A 229 -65.75 22.17 57.16
CA LEU A 229 -65.78 23.02 58.36
C LEU A 229 -66.49 24.35 58.10
N ALA A 230 -66.26 24.98 56.94
CA ALA A 230 -66.95 26.20 56.54
C ALA A 230 -68.48 26.01 56.52
N ARG A 231 -68.93 24.92 55.88
CA ARG A 231 -70.37 24.57 55.82
C ARG A 231 -70.97 24.34 57.21
N LEU A 232 -70.26 23.62 58.07
CA LEU A 232 -70.72 23.32 59.44
C LEU A 232 -70.83 24.59 60.31
N ALA A 233 -69.89 25.53 60.17
CA ALA A 233 -69.93 26.82 60.86
C ALA A 233 -71.16 27.65 60.41
N GLU A 234 -71.46 27.67 59.12
CA GLU A 234 -72.63 28.36 58.57
C GLU A 234 -73.96 27.73 59.04
N GLU A 235 -74.05 26.40 59.09
CA GLU A 235 -75.20 25.69 59.66
C GLU A 235 -75.39 26.02 61.15
N THR A 236 -74.29 26.07 61.92
CA THR A 236 -74.29 26.42 63.34
C THR A 236 -74.75 27.86 63.59
N ALA A 237 -74.29 28.82 62.76
CA ALA A 237 -74.71 30.21 62.85
C ALA A 237 -76.22 30.39 62.60
N ARG A 238 -76.78 29.66 61.62
CA ARG A 238 -78.23 29.64 61.35
C ARG A 238 -79.02 29.07 62.52
N ALA A 239 -78.61 27.93 63.08
CA ALA A 239 -79.26 27.32 64.23
C ALA A 239 -79.26 28.25 65.46
N THR A 240 -78.12 28.91 65.73
CA THR A 240 -77.94 29.83 66.86
C THR A 240 -78.88 31.04 66.75
N THR A 241 -79.10 31.56 65.54
CA THR A 241 -80.05 32.65 65.29
C THR A 241 -81.49 32.24 65.64
N SER A 242 -81.90 31.03 65.24
CA SER A 242 -83.24 30.51 65.54
C SER A 242 -83.48 30.32 67.05
N ILE A 243 -82.47 29.82 67.79
CA ILE A 243 -82.57 29.66 69.26
C ILE A 243 -82.70 31.03 69.96
N LYS A 244 -81.99 32.05 69.47
CA LYS A 244 -82.08 33.42 70.00
C LYS A 244 -83.52 33.95 69.92
N GLU A 245 -84.19 33.77 68.79
CA GLU A 245 -85.56 34.21 68.58
C GLU A 245 -86.55 33.49 69.52
N ALA A 246 -86.44 32.17 69.65
CA ALA A 246 -87.28 31.37 70.55
C ALA A 246 -87.11 31.78 72.04
N THR A 247 -85.89 32.13 72.44
CA THR A 247 -85.57 32.54 73.80
C THR A 247 -86.19 33.91 74.13
N LEU A 248 -86.14 34.86 73.20
CA LEU A 248 -86.77 36.18 73.36
C LEU A 248 -88.30 36.08 73.49
N GLU A 249 -88.93 35.18 72.75
CA GLU A 249 -90.37 34.94 72.85
C GLU A 249 -90.74 34.34 74.22
N THR A 250 -89.94 33.40 74.74
CA THR A 250 -90.17 32.80 76.07
C THR A 250 -90.07 33.83 77.21
N ASP A 251 -89.11 34.74 77.16
CA ASP A 251 -88.99 35.86 78.13
C ASP A 251 -90.23 36.80 78.08
N ARG A 252 -90.76 37.06 76.88
CA ARG A 252 -91.96 37.88 76.71
C ARG A 252 -93.21 37.22 77.31
N GLN A 253 -93.39 35.92 77.11
CA GLN A 253 -94.55 35.17 77.61
C GLN A 253 -94.56 35.06 79.14
N THR A 254 -93.40 34.79 79.75
CA THR A 254 -93.26 34.67 81.21
C THR A 254 -93.51 35.98 81.94
N LYS A 255 -93.03 37.12 81.42
CA LYS A 255 -93.35 38.46 81.95
C LYS A 255 -94.85 38.76 81.93
N THR A 256 -95.55 38.27 80.91
CA THR A 256 -97.00 38.44 80.79
C THR A 256 -97.75 37.59 81.83
N ALA A 257 -97.33 36.34 82.04
CA ALA A 257 -97.91 35.45 83.04
C ALA A 257 -97.73 35.98 84.48
N ALA A 258 -96.54 36.50 84.82
CA ALA A 258 -96.27 37.09 86.13
C ALA A 258 -97.20 38.29 86.44
N ARG A 259 -97.41 39.19 85.47
CA ARG A 259 -98.34 40.34 85.62
C ARG A 259 -99.79 39.90 85.81
N LEU A 260 -100.20 38.83 85.13
CA LEU A 260 -101.55 38.30 85.27
C LEU A 260 -101.77 37.72 86.68
N ALA A 261 -100.81 36.95 87.20
CA ALA A 261 -100.86 36.40 88.55
C ALA A 261 -100.99 37.50 89.62
N GLU A 262 -100.25 38.60 89.47
CA GLU A 262 -100.33 39.76 90.38
C GLU A 262 -101.72 40.42 90.40
N ARG A 263 -102.34 40.57 89.22
CA ARG A 263 -103.70 41.12 89.12
C ARG A 263 -104.74 40.24 89.78
N VAL A 264 -104.62 38.91 89.66
CA VAL A 264 -105.55 37.96 90.30
C VAL A 264 -105.39 38.00 91.82
N ALA A 265 -104.15 38.05 92.33
CA ALA A 265 -103.90 38.19 93.77
C ALA A 265 -104.49 39.49 94.36
N ALA A 266 -104.38 40.61 93.63
CA ALA A 266 -104.97 41.87 94.05
C ALA A 266 -106.51 41.81 94.11
N ALA A 267 -107.15 41.18 93.12
CA ALA A 267 -108.59 40.99 93.09
C ALA A 267 -109.08 40.08 94.25
N ALA A 268 -108.35 39.01 94.55
CA ALA A 268 -108.68 38.12 95.66
C ALA A 268 -108.64 38.84 97.02
N ARG A 269 -107.58 39.64 97.28
CA ARG A 269 -107.48 40.47 98.49
C ARG A 269 -108.61 41.48 98.63
N ALA A 270 -108.99 42.15 97.54
CA ALA A 270 -110.12 43.08 97.54
C ALA A 270 -111.45 42.37 97.86
N GLY A 271 -111.67 41.19 97.26
CA GLY A 271 -112.83 40.34 97.57
C GLY A 271 -112.87 39.93 99.05
N LYS A 272 -111.71 39.60 99.63
CA LYS A 272 -111.59 39.18 101.02
C LYS A 272 -112.08 40.27 101.98
N GLY A 273 -111.65 41.51 101.74
CA GLY A 273 -112.08 42.67 102.53
C GLY A 273 -113.60 42.88 102.51
N ALA A 274 -114.24 42.73 101.34
CA ALA A 274 -115.69 42.86 101.21
C ALA A 274 -116.47 41.77 101.98
N VAL A 275 -115.99 40.52 101.91
CA VAL A 275 -116.59 39.38 102.62
C VAL A 275 -116.45 39.53 104.14
N THR A 276 -115.28 39.95 104.63
CA THR A 276 -115.05 40.23 106.05
C THR A 276 -115.99 41.33 106.56
N GLY A 277 -116.17 42.40 105.79
CA GLY A 277 -117.12 43.47 106.12
C GLY A 277 -118.58 42.99 106.20
N THR A 278 -118.97 42.06 105.32
CA THR A 278 -120.32 41.46 105.32
C THR A 278 -120.55 40.63 106.59
N ALA A 279 -119.57 39.85 107.03
CA ALA A 279 -119.66 39.07 108.27
C ALA A 279 -119.82 39.96 109.52
N ALA A 280 -119.11 41.10 109.56
CA ALA A 280 -119.23 42.07 110.64
C ALA A 280 -120.64 42.70 110.69
N GLY A 281 -121.18 43.08 109.52
CA GLY A 281 -122.54 43.63 109.41
C GLY A 281 -123.63 42.66 109.90
N MET A 282 -123.53 41.37 109.53
CA MET A 282 -124.48 40.34 109.98
C MET A 282 -124.48 40.14 111.50
N ASN A 283 -123.30 40.23 112.14
CA ASN A 283 -123.20 40.15 113.60
C ASN A 283 -123.89 41.32 114.31
N ALA A 284 -123.78 42.55 113.78
CA ALA A 284 -124.46 43.71 114.34
C ALA A 284 -125.99 43.59 114.25
N ILE A 285 -126.52 43.05 113.13
CA ILE A 285 -127.97 42.80 112.98
C ILE A 285 -128.44 41.79 114.02
N ARG A 286 -127.67 40.72 114.25
CA ARG A 286 -127.99 39.69 115.25
C ARG A 286 -128.14 40.27 116.66
N GLU A 287 -127.26 41.19 117.07
CA GLU A 287 -127.35 41.87 118.37
C GLU A 287 -128.60 42.77 118.47
N ALA A 288 -128.90 43.55 117.43
CA ALA A 288 -130.07 44.43 117.41
C ALA A 288 -131.39 43.64 117.52
N VAL A 289 -131.49 42.49 116.84
CA VAL A 289 -132.66 41.60 116.91
C VAL A 289 -132.86 41.03 118.32
N ALA A 290 -131.78 40.70 119.03
CA ALA A 290 -131.86 40.20 120.41
C ALA A 290 -132.45 41.25 121.37
N GLY A 291 -132.03 42.52 121.25
CA GLY A 291 -132.55 43.61 122.08
C GLY A 291 -134.04 43.90 121.87
N ALA A 292 -134.56 43.71 120.66
CA ALA A 292 -135.98 43.93 120.35
C ALA A 292 -136.91 42.87 120.99
N ASP A 293 -136.46 41.62 121.17
CA ASP A 293 -137.27 40.53 121.74
C ASP A 293 -137.51 40.75 123.25
N GLU A 294 -136.51 41.31 123.93
CA GLU A 294 -136.55 41.64 125.35
C GLU A 294 -137.54 42.78 125.63
N ALA A 295 -137.53 43.83 124.79
CA ALA A 295 -138.45 44.96 124.91
C ALA A 295 -139.92 44.55 124.67
N ALA A 296 -140.17 43.67 123.71
CA ALA A 296 -141.51 43.16 123.45
C ALA A 296 -142.06 42.39 124.67
N THR A 297 -141.24 41.56 125.31
CA THR A 297 -141.63 40.77 126.49
C THR A 297 -142.09 41.65 127.65
N ALA A 298 -141.35 42.73 127.95
CA ALA A 298 -141.68 43.65 129.04
C ALA A 298 -143.02 44.40 128.85
N LEU A 299 -143.46 44.62 127.62
CA LEU A 299 -144.71 45.32 127.31
C LEU A 299 -145.94 44.44 127.58
N GLY A 300 -145.85 43.14 127.29
CA GLY A 300 -146.95 42.18 127.51
C GLY A 300 -147.36 42.09 128.99
N GLU A 301 -146.40 41.99 129.90
CA GLU A 301 -146.64 41.85 131.35
C GLU A 301 -147.26 43.09 132.01
N ARG A 302 -147.05 44.28 131.41
CA ARG A 302 -147.62 45.53 131.95
C ARG A 302 -149.09 45.68 131.59
N SER A 303 -149.50 45.21 130.41
CA SER A 303 -150.88 45.29 129.96
C SER A 303 -151.81 44.43 130.84
N GLU A 304 -151.41 43.21 131.21
CA GLU A 304 -152.24 42.35 132.08
C GLU A 304 -152.56 42.99 133.43
N ARG A 305 -151.59 43.67 134.05
CA ARG A 305 -151.75 44.38 135.33
C ARG A 305 -152.81 45.48 135.30
N ILE A 306 -153.00 46.14 134.17
CA ILE A 306 -154.01 47.20 134.02
C ILE A 306 -155.43 46.60 134.00
N GLY A 307 -155.58 45.38 133.47
CA GLY A 307 -156.87 44.68 133.45
C GLY A 307 -157.42 44.36 134.83
N GLU A 308 -156.57 44.03 135.80
CA GLU A 308 -156.99 43.70 137.18
C GLU A 308 -157.51 44.92 137.95
N ILE A 309 -156.89 46.09 137.77
CA ILE A 309 -157.23 47.33 138.48
C ILE A 309 -158.66 47.78 138.16
N LEU A 310 -159.10 47.60 136.92
CA LEU A 310 -160.42 48.04 136.45
C LEU A 310 -161.56 47.26 137.12
N ARG A 311 -161.34 46.00 137.48
CA ARG A 311 -162.39 45.16 138.08
C ARG A 311 -162.80 45.61 139.48
N VAL A 312 -161.87 46.19 140.24
CA VAL A 312 -162.09 46.71 141.61
C VAL A 312 -162.93 47.98 141.59
N ILE A 313 -162.75 48.83 140.58
CA ILE A 313 -163.42 50.13 140.49
C ILE A 313 -164.93 49.97 140.23
N GLU A 314 -165.29 48.95 139.45
CA GLU A 314 -166.70 48.65 139.12
C GLU A 314 -167.48 48.15 140.34
N GLU A 315 -166.83 47.41 141.23
CA GLU A 315 -167.42 46.86 142.46
C GLU A 315 -167.78 47.97 143.48
N ILE A 316 -166.90 48.96 143.65
CA ILE A 316 -167.10 50.12 144.54
C ILE A 316 -168.30 50.97 144.07
N ALA A 317 -168.46 51.14 142.76
CA ALA A 317 -169.58 51.90 142.20
C ALA A 317 -170.94 51.21 142.43
N GLY A 318 -170.98 49.88 142.57
CA GLY A 318 -172.20 49.15 142.88
C GLY A 318 -172.71 49.41 144.30
N GLU A 319 -171.83 49.31 145.30
CA GLU A 319 -172.19 49.51 146.72
C GLU A 319 -172.65 50.94 147.03
N THR A 320 -172.01 51.92 146.40
CA THR A 320 -172.26 53.35 146.68
C THR A 320 -173.67 53.78 146.26
N SER A 321 -174.24 53.18 145.21
CA SER A 321 -175.61 53.45 144.74
C SER A 321 -176.69 52.93 145.71
N LEU A 322 -176.44 51.81 146.37
CA LEU A 322 -177.37 51.20 147.34
C LEU A 322 -177.49 52.00 148.64
N LEU A 323 -176.38 52.57 149.12
CA LEU A 323 -176.36 53.43 150.31
C LEU A 323 -177.18 54.71 150.12
N ALA A 324 -177.10 55.29 148.92
CA ALA A 324 -177.85 56.48 148.54
C ALA A 324 -179.37 56.26 148.60
N LEU A 325 -179.86 55.11 148.11
CA LEU A 325 -181.28 54.78 148.10
C LEU A 325 -181.88 54.67 149.52
N ASN A 326 -181.13 54.07 150.45
CA ASN A 326 -181.54 53.96 151.85
C ASN A 326 -181.62 55.33 152.54
N ALA A 327 -180.71 56.25 152.20
CA ALA A 327 -180.73 57.63 152.71
C ALA A 327 -181.97 58.41 152.23
N SER A 328 -182.39 58.20 150.97
CA SER A 328 -183.58 58.86 150.39
C SER A 328 -184.89 58.44 151.08
N ILE A 329 -185.00 57.17 151.49
CA ILE A 329 -186.18 56.64 152.18
C ILE A 329 -186.32 57.23 153.60
N ILE A 330 -185.23 57.28 154.37
CA ILE A 330 -185.23 57.82 155.74
C ILE A 330 -185.59 59.32 155.72
N ALA A 331 -185.15 60.05 154.69
CA ALA A 331 -185.49 61.46 154.51
C ALA A 331 -187.00 61.71 154.31
N THR A 332 -187.75 60.73 153.80
CA THR A 332 -189.20 60.84 153.54
C THR A 332 -190.04 60.59 154.80
N GLN A 333 -189.56 59.76 155.74
CA GLN A 333 -190.28 59.43 156.97
C GLN A 333 -190.25 60.53 158.05
N ALA A 334 -189.33 61.49 157.97
CA ALA A 334 -189.12 62.51 159.01
C ALA A 334 -190.08 63.72 158.96
N GLY A 335 -191.04 63.79 158.02
CA GLY A 335 -191.96 64.93 157.89
C GLY A 335 -191.24 66.26 157.64
N GLU A 336 -191.72 67.39 158.16
CA GLU A 336 -191.14 68.74 157.90
C GLU A 336 -189.66 68.88 158.27
N SER A 337 -189.11 68.01 159.12
CA SER A 337 -187.67 68.01 159.46
C SER A 337 -186.77 67.33 158.40
N GLY A 338 -187.32 66.57 157.45
CA GLY A 338 -186.55 65.69 156.54
C GLY A 338 -186.08 66.31 155.21
N ARG A 339 -186.56 67.50 154.86
CA ARG A 339 -186.41 68.07 153.51
C ARG A 339 -184.95 68.28 153.05
N ALA A 340 -184.02 68.41 154.00
CA ALA A 340 -182.60 68.55 153.72
C ALA A 340 -181.90 67.22 153.31
N PHE A 341 -182.37 66.06 153.78
CA PHE A 341 -181.71 64.78 153.54
C PHE A 341 -182.07 64.13 152.20
N SER A 342 -183.25 64.46 151.64
CA SER A 342 -183.69 63.92 150.35
C SER A 342 -182.82 64.40 149.20
N VAL A 343 -182.32 65.64 149.29
CA VAL A 343 -181.50 66.25 148.23
C VAL A 343 -180.12 65.62 148.17
N LEU A 344 -179.54 65.19 149.30
CA LEU A 344 -178.20 64.61 149.35
C LEU A 344 -178.15 63.17 148.81
N ALA A 345 -179.26 62.44 148.90
CA ALA A 345 -179.34 61.05 148.47
C ALA A 345 -179.38 60.90 146.94
N ASP A 346 -180.03 61.83 146.24
CA ASP A 346 -180.11 61.78 144.77
C ASP A 346 -178.75 62.05 144.11
N ASP A 347 -177.92 62.91 144.70
CA ASP A 347 -176.57 63.23 144.18
C ASP A 347 -175.59 62.04 144.25
N ILE A 348 -175.66 61.19 145.28
CA ILE A 348 -174.73 60.06 145.46
C ILE A 348 -175.01 58.96 144.42
N ARG A 349 -176.28 58.78 144.05
CA ARG A 349 -176.69 57.79 143.06
C ARG A 349 -176.19 58.14 141.65
N ASP A 350 -176.28 59.41 141.29
CA ASP A 350 -175.85 59.91 139.96
C ASP A 350 -174.33 59.76 139.76
N LEU A 351 -173.55 59.92 140.84
CA LEU A 351 -172.09 59.75 140.81
C LEU A 351 -171.67 58.29 140.55
N SER A 352 -172.40 57.32 141.10
CA SER A 352 -172.10 55.89 140.96
C SER A 352 -172.32 55.36 139.55
N GLU A 353 -173.42 55.78 138.90
CA GLU A 353 -173.75 55.35 137.54
C GLU A 353 -172.70 55.81 136.53
N ARG A 354 -172.07 56.98 136.77
CA ARG A 354 -170.99 57.49 135.92
C ARG A 354 -169.66 56.73 136.08
N SER A 355 -169.33 56.23 137.27
CA SER A 355 -168.08 55.50 137.50
C SER A 355 -168.05 54.13 136.83
N ALA A 356 -169.18 53.42 136.79
CA ALA A 356 -169.25 52.10 136.16
C ALA A 356 -168.99 52.16 134.64
N ALA A 357 -169.56 53.16 133.95
CA ALA A 357 -169.46 53.30 132.50
C ALA A 357 -168.01 53.53 132.01
N SER A 358 -167.18 54.26 132.75
CA SER A 358 -165.78 54.52 132.36
C SER A 358 -164.86 53.29 132.49
N THR A 359 -165.21 52.33 133.34
CA THR A 359 -164.37 51.14 133.60
C THR A 359 -164.42 50.10 132.48
N GLU A 360 -165.56 49.97 131.80
CA GLU A 360 -165.75 49.03 130.70
C GLU A 360 -164.93 49.41 129.45
N GLU A 361 -164.80 50.71 129.18
CA GLU A 361 -164.12 51.22 128.00
C GLU A 361 -162.59 50.98 128.04
N VAL A 362 -161.96 51.14 129.21
CA VAL A 362 -160.51 50.95 129.38
C VAL A 362 -160.11 49.46 129.27
N ARG A 363 -161.02 48.54 129.63
CA ARG A 363 -160.80 47.09 129.57
C ARG A 363 -160.59 46.61 128.13
N GLY A 364 -161.35 47.16 127.19
CA GLY A 364 -161.25 46.83 125.77
C GLY A 364 -159.89 47.16 125.16
N LEU A 365 -159.26 48.26 125.57
CA LEU A 365 -157.96 48.70 125.04
C LEU A 365 -156.79 47.80 125.48
N VAL A 366 -156.83 47.27 126.70
CA VAL A 366 -155.76 46.44 127.27
C VAL A 366 -155.63 45.10 126.53
N LEU A 367 -156.75 44.46 126.19
CA LEU A 367 -156.75 43.17 125.49
C LEU A 367 -156.14 43.25 124.08
N ALA A 368 -156.32 44.38 123.38
CA ALA A 368 -155.75 44.59 122.06
C ALA A 368 -154.21 44.69 122.07
N VAL A 369 -153.63 45.28 123.12
CA VAL A 369 -152.17 45.45 123.25
C VAL A 369 -151.46 44.11 123.47
N THR A 370 -152.03 43.22 124.28
CA THR A 370 -151.43 41.92 124.61
C THR A 370 -151.35 40.99 123.39
N GLY A 371 -152.37 41.03 122.52
CA GLY A 371 -152.38 40.28 121.26
C GLY A 371 -151.24 40.70 120.31
N GLY A 372 -150.96 42.00 120.21
CA GLY A 372 -149.91 42.53 119.32
C GLY A 372 -148.48 42.15 119.71
N VAL A 373 -148.20 42.03 121.02
CA VAL A 373 -146.86 41.71 121.54
C VAL A 373 -146.41 40.29 121.17
N THR A 374 -147.35 39.34 121.11
CA THR A 374 -147.04 37.92 120.87
C THR A 374 -146.52 37.69 119.43
N GLU A 375 -147.08 38.37 118.43
CA GLU A 375 -146.68 38.20 117.04
C GLU A 375 -145.29 38.81 116.75
N VAL A 376 -144.95 39.93 117.39
CA VAL A 376 -143.62 40.57 117.23
C VAL A 376 -142.48 39.64 117.67
N ARG A 377 -142.65 38.91 118.78
CA ARG A 377 -141.63 37.97 119.26
C ARG A 377 -141.34 36.84 118.28
N ARG A 378 -142.36 36.28 117.64
CA ARG A 378 -142.19 35.18 116.67
C ARG A 378 -141.28 35.59 115.50
N LEU A 379 -141.44 36.81 114.99
CA LEU A 379 -140.64 37.33 113.88
C LEU A 379 -139.18 37.56 114.24
N LEU A 380 -138.88 37.93 115.49
CA LEU A 380 -137.52 38.20 115.96
C LEU A 380 -136.68 36.92 116.08
N VAL A 381 -137.28 35.80 116.48
CA VAL A 381 -136.58 34.50 116.53
C VAL A 381 -136.11 34.05 115.15
N ASP A 382 -136.96 34.21 114.12
CA ASP A 382 -136.61 33.86 112.73
C ASP A 382 -135.49 34.76 112.18
N ALA A 383 -135.51 36.05 112.49
CA ALA A 383 -134.48 37.00 112.06
C ALA A 383 -133.09 36.67 112.64
N ARG A 384 -133.03 36.19 113.89
CA ARG A 384 -131.78 35.76 114.54
C ARG A 384 -131.13 34.56 113.85
N ARG A 385 -131.92 33.56 113.43
CA ARG A 385 -131.39 32.37 112.76
C ARG A 385 -130.76 32.70 111.40
N ARG A 386 -131.45 33.52 110.59
CA ARG A 386 -130.96 33.87 109.24
C ARG A 386 -129.66 34.68 109.24
N THR A 387 -129.41 35.44 110.31
CA THR A 387 -128.16 36.21 110.43
C THR A 387 -126.96 35.35 110.81
N GLU A 388 -127.15 34.25 111.55
CA GLU A 388 -126.08 33.28 111.85
C GLU A 388 -125.60 32.54 110.59
N ASP A 389 -126.53 32.01 109.78
CA ASP A 389 -126.19 31.36 108.50
C ASP A 389 -125.41 32.31 107.57
N GLY A 390 -125.72 33.62 107.62
CA GLY A 390 -125.03 34.65 106.85
C GLY A 390 -123.57 34.88 107.28
N VAL A 391 -123.24 34.70 108.56
CA VAL A 391 -121.86 34.85 109.06
C VAL A 391 -120.99 33.67 108.62
N ASP A 392 -121.51 32.45 108.66
CA ASP A 392 -120.73 31.25 108.33
C ASP A 392 -120.42 31.14 106.83
N LEU A 393 -121.35 31.55 105.96
CA LEU A 393 -121.10 31.59 104.52
C LEU A 393 -119.97 32.58 104.17
N ALA A 394 -119.93 33.73 104.84
CA ALA A 394 -118.87 34.72 104.65
C ALA A 394 -117.50 34.17 105.06
N ARG A 395 -117.39 33.42 106.17
CA ARG A 395 -116.12 32.78 106.55
C ARG A 395 -115.60 31.77 105.51
N THR A 396 -116.49 31.02 104.87
CA THR A 396 -116.09 30.05 103.84
C THR A 396 -115.54 30.74 102.59
N ALA A 397 -116.17 31.84 102.17
CA ALA A 397 -115.69 32.65 101.05
C ALA A 397 -114.32 33.30 101.34
N ASP A 398 -114.09 33.73 102.58
CA ASP A 398 -112.80 34.27 103.05
C ASP A 398 -111.66 33.26 102.86
N GLY A 399 -111.86 32.01 103.29
CA GLY A 399 -110.85 30.94 103.14
C GLY A 399 -110.53 30.58 101.68
N THR A 400 -111.52 30.62 100.78
CA THR A 400 -111.29 30.34 99.34
C THR A 400 -110.43 31.42 98.67
N LEU A 401 -110.58 32.68 99.10
CA LEU A 401 -109.81 33.80 98.56
C LEU A 401 -108.35 33.77 99.01
N ASP A 402 -108.08 33.25 100.22
CA ASP A 402 -106.70 32.99 100.69
C ASP A 402 -105.98 31.94 99.82
N ASP A 403 -106.67 30.88 99.41
CA ASP A 403 -106.08 29.88 98.52
C ASP A 403 -105.74 30.44 97.13
N ILE A 404 -106.59 31.32 96.59
CA ILE A 404 -106.31 32.01 95.31
C ILE A 404 -105.08 32.91 95.43
N GLU A 405 -104.93 33.65 96.54
CA GLU A 405 -103.75 34.49 96.78
C GLU A 405 -102.46 33.64 96.86
N ARG A 406 -102.51 32.48 97.53
CA ARG A 406 -101.36 31.57 97.63
C ARG A 406 -100.96 30.97 96.28
N LEU A 407 -101.93 30.43 95.51
CA LEU A 407 -101.65 29.80 94.22
C LEU A 407 -101.12 30.81 93.18
N THR A 408 -101.59 32.05 93.21
CA THR A 408 -101.08 33.11 92.33
C THR A 408 -99.65 33.53 92.70
N ALA A 409 -99.29 33.52 93.99
CA ALA A 409 -97.91 33.76 94.43
C ALA A 409 -96.94 32.65 94.00
N GLU A 410 -97.40 31.40 93.91
CA GLU A 410 -96.62 30.28 93.36
C GLU A 410 -96.42 30.42 91.84
N SER A 411 -97.48 30.76 91.10
CA SER A 411 -97.43 30.96 89.64
C SER A 411 -96.50 32.10 89.22
N ARG A 412 -96.46 33.19 90.00
CA ARG A 412 -95.51 34.29 89.79
C ARG A 412 -94.05 33.84 89.94
N ARG A 413 -93.73 33.09 91.00
CA ARG A 413 -92.38 32.57 91.23
C ARG A 413 -91.92 31.62 90.13
N ALA A 414 -92.81 30.76 89.63
CA ALA A 414 -92.50 29.89 88.50
C ALA A 414 -92.20 30.70 87.23
N SER A 415 -92.99 31.74 86.94
CA SER A 415 -92.76 32.63 85.79
C SER A 415 -91.42 33.38 85.88
N GLU A 416 -91.05 33.85 87.07
CA GLU A 416 -89.75 34.50 87.34
C GLU A 416 -88.57 33.53 87.11
N GLY A 417 -88.71 32.26 87.51
CA GLY A 417 -87.69 31.22 87.30
C GLY A 417 -87.46 30.88 85.82
N ILE A 418 -88.52 30.80 85.02
CA ILE A 418 -88.42 30.56 83.56
C ILE A 418 -87.75 31.76 82.87
N ALA A 419 -88.11 32.99 83.25
CA ALA A 419 -87.47 34.20 82.70
C ALA A 419 -85.96 34.24 82.99
N GLY A 420 -85.53 33.84 84.18
CA GLY A 420 -84.12 33.71 84.53
C GLY A 420 -83.38 32.68 83.67
N SER A 421 -84.00 31.52 83.43
CA SER A 421 -83.42 30.47 82.58
C SER A 421 -83.32 30.91 81.11
N ALA A 422 -84.33 31.61 80.58
CA ALA A 422 -84.29 32.18 79.24
C ALA A 422 -83.17 33.23 79.09
N ALA A 423 -82.96 34.09 80.10
CA ALA A 423 -81.86 35.04 80.09
C ALA A 423 -80.48 34.35 80.05
N GLN A 424 -80.30 33.27 80.80
CA GLN A 424 -79.06 32.47 80.76
C GLN A 424 -78.85 31.81 79.40
N GLN A 425 -79.90 31.26 78.79
CA GLN A 425 -79.84 30.65 77.46
C GLN A 425 -79.44 31.67 76.37
N ALA A 426 -79.90 32.92 76.47
CA ALA A 426 -79.50 33.99 75.55
C ALA A 426 -78.00 34.33 75.61
N VAL A 427 -77.38 34.24 76.80
CA VAL A 427 -75.92 34.46 76.98
C VAL A 427 -75.12 33.33 76.32
N GLU A 428 -75.52 32.07 76.51
CA GLU A 428 -74.82 30.93 75.90
C GLU A 428 -74.95 30.93 74.37
N VAL A 429 -76.11 31.30 73.83
CA VAL A 429 -76.33 31.48 72.38
C VAL A 429 -75.39 32.55 71.80
N ALA A 430 -75.13 33.64 72.53
CA ALA A 430 -74.18 34.66 72.09
C ALA A 430 -72.73 34.13 72.01
N ARG A 431 -72.30 33.32 72.98
CA ARG A 431 -70.97 32.68 72.97
C ARG A 431 -70.80 31.71 71.81
N VAL A 432 -71.81 30.90 71.52
CA VAL A 432 -71.78 29.97 70.36
C VAL A 432 -71.71 30.74 69.04
N SER A 433 -72.42 31.87 68.94
CA SER A 433 -72.34 32.74 67.76
C SER A 433 -70.93 33.31 67.55
N GLU A 434 -70.30 33.81 68.62
CA GLU A 434 -68.93 34.35 68.56
C GLU A 434 -67.90 33.28 68.18
N ALA A 435 -68.01 32.09 68.78
CA ALA A 435 -67.15 30.95 68.43
C ALA A 435 -67.30 30.53 66.95
N SER A 436 -68.52 30.56 66.40
CA SER A 436 -68.77 30.24 64.99
C SER A 436 -68.15 31.26 64.03
N THR A 437 -68.17 32.56 64.39
CA THR A 437 -67.46 33.60 63.64
C THR A 437 -65.96 33.37 63.65
N HIS A 438 -65.37 33.04 64.80
CA HIS A 438 -63.94 32.74 64.91
C HIS A 438 -63.54 31.50 64.08
N VAL A 439 -64.35 30.43 64.09
CA VAL A 439 -64.13 29.26 63.23
C VAL A 439 -64.13 29.64 61.75
N SER A 440 -65.04 30.51 61.31
CA SER A 440 -65.11 30.98 59.93
C SER A 440 -63.85 31.76 59.51
N GLU A 441 -63.31 32.61 60.39
CA GLU A 441 -62.07 33.35 60.14
C GLU A 441 -60.83 32.44 60.07
N GLU A 442 -60.76 31.40 60.92
CA GLU A 442 -59.68 30.41 60.88
C GLU A 442 -59.72 29.55 59.60
N VAL A 443 -60.92 29.15 59.17
CA VAL A 443 -61.14 28.45 57.89
C VAL A 443 -60.58 29.26 56.72
N GLU A 444 -60.83 30.57 56.68
CA GLU A 444 -60.31 31.44 55.61
C GLU A 444 -58.77 31.53 55.64
N ARG A 445 -58.17 31.60 56.83
CA ARG A 445 -56.70 31.58 57.00
C ARG A 445 -56.08 30.27 56.52
N ILE A 446 -56.66 29.13 56.91
CA ILE A 446 -56.18 27.81 56.47
C ILE A 446 -56.31 27.69 54.96
N PHE A 447 -57.41 28.14 54.36
CA PHE A 447 -57.60 28.11 52.91
C PHE A 447 -56.51 28.90 52.16
N LYS A 448 -56.18 30.11 52.61
CA LYS A 448 -55.08 30.94 52.03
C LYS A 448 -53.72 30.23 52.16
N ALA A 449 -53.44 29.64 53.31
CA ALA A 449 -52.18 28.91 53.54
C ALA A 449 -52.05 27.66 52.66
N THR A 450 -53.11 26.85 52.55
CA THR A 450 -53.15 25.64 51.71
C THR A 450 -52.91 25.96 50.24
N ARG A 451 -53.48 27.07 49.73
CA ARG A 451 -53.26 27.52 48.35
C ARG A 451 -51.81 27.95 48.08
N ALA A 452 -51.19 28.69 49.00
CA ALA A 452 -49.79 29.09 48.88
C ALA A 452 -48.83 27.87 48.92
N GLN A 453 -49.16 26.87 49.74
CA GLN A 453 -48.40 25.61 49.78
C GLN A 453 -48.54 24.80 48.48
N LEU A 454 -49.73 24.77 47.86
CA LEU A 454 -49.97 24.13 46.57
C LEU A 454 -49.12 24.74 45.44
N GLU A 455 -49.04 26.08 45.39
CA GLU A 455 -48.21 26.80 44.42
C GLU A 455 -46.71 26.52 44.64
N THR A 456 -46.28 26.47 45.90
CA THR A 456 -44.90 26.15 46.26
C THR A 456 -44.53 24.72 45.85
N ALA A 457 -45.37 23.73 46.16
CA ALA A 457 -45.15 22.33 45.79
C ALA A 457 -45.02 22.15 44.26
N ARG A 458 -45.88 22.82 43.47
CA ARG A 458 -45.78 22.81 42.00
C ARG A 458 -44.48 23.45 41.49
N ALA A 459 -44.05 24.56 42.08
CA ALA A 459 -42.80 25.21 41.71
C ALA A 459 -41.56 24.36 42.02
N VAL A 460 -41.55 23.64 43.15
CA VAL A 460 -40.48 22.68 43.47
C VAL A 460 -40.49 21.50 42.51
N GLY A 461 -41.66 20.97 42.14
CA GLY A 461 -41.78 19.91 41.12
C GLY A 461 -41.20 20.31 39.76
N ALA A 462 -41.49 21.52 39.27
CA ALA A 462 -40.93 22.02 38.01
C ALA A 462 -39.41 22.27 38.05
N ARG A 463 -38.83 22.46 39.24
CA ARG A 463 -37.36 22.53 39.41
C ARG A 463 -36.75 21.13 39.47
N ALA A 464 -37.38 20.19 40.16
CA ALA A 464 -36.96 18.79 40.22
C ALA A 464 -36.88 18.18 38.81
N GLU A 465 -37.85 18.44 37.94
CA GLU A 465 -37.84 17.94 36.56
C GLU A 465 -36.70 18.55 35.71
N ARG A 466 -36.38 19.83 35.91
CA ARG A 466 -35.20 20.45 35.29
C ARG A 466 -33.88 19.83 35.77
N VAL A 467 -33.78 19.51 37.07
CA VAL A 467 -32.61 18.81 37.61
C VAL A 467 -32.52 17.40 37.02
N ARG A 468 -33.65 16.69 36.85
CA ARG A 468 -33.68 15.38 36.18
C ARG A 468 -33.12 15.46 34.77
N GLU A 469 -33.58 16.42 33.96
CA GLU A 469 -33.08 16.63 32.60
C GLU A 469 -31.57 16.94 32.58
N LEU A 470 -31.09 17.80 33.48
CA LEU A 470 -29.66 18.10 33.63
C LEU A 470 -28.84 16.87 34.04
N THR A 471 -29.35 16.02 34.94
CA THR A 471 -28.65 14.78 35.33
C THR A 471 -28.58 13.77 34.18
N GLU A 472 -29.59 13.71 33.30
CA GLU A 472 -29.53 12.86 32.11
C GLU A 472 -28.53 13.39 31.07
N GLN A 473 -28.48 14.71 30.85
CA GLN A 473 -27.48 15.33 29.99
C GLN A 473 -26.07 15.10 30.52
N LEU A 474 -25.85 15.27 31.83
CA LEU A 474 -24.56 15.05 32.47
C LEU A 474 -24.14 13.57 32.40
N SER A 475 -25.06 12.63 32.57
CA SER A 475 -24.78 11.20 32.40
C SER A 475 -24.28 10.88 30.99
N ARG A 476 -24.97 11.39 29.95
CA ARG A 476 -24.55 11.22 28.56
C ARG A 476 -23.16 11.81 28.30
N ALA A 477 -22.91 13.02 28.80
CA ALA A 477 -21.61 13.68 28.68
C ALA A 477 -20.49 12.88 29.36
N MET A 478 -20.74 12.29 30.53
CA MET A 478 -19.76 11.43 31.21
C MET A 478 -19.48 10.13 30.45
N ASP A 479 -20.49 9.51 29.82
CA ASP A 479 -20.31 8.32 28.98
C ASP A 479 -19.45 8.62 27.73
N GLU A 480 -19.70 9.76 27.09
CA GLU A 480 -18.88 10.25 25.97
C GLU A 480 -17.44 10.57 26.40
N GLN A 481 -17.26 11.24 27.55
CA GLN A 481 -15.95 11.55 28.09
C GLN A 481 -15.19 10.28 28.49
N ALA A 482 -15.88 9.24 28.99
CA ALA A 482 -15.28 7.93 29.27
C ALA A 482 -14.84 7.19 27.99
N ALA A 483 -15.62 7.29 26.91
CA ALA A 483 -15.23 6.78 25.60
C ALA A 483 -14.01 7.52 25.05
N GLY A 484 -14.00 8.85 25.12
CA GLY A 484 -12.88 9.70 24.73
C GLY A 484 -11.60 9.41 25.51
N SER A 485 -11.69 9.28 26.84
CA SER A 485 -10.56 8.94 27.71
C SER A 485 -9.93 7.59 27.34
N ARG A 486 -10.76 6.58 27.00
CA ARG A 486 -10.28 5.25 26.58
C ARG A 486 -9.61 5.29 25.21
N ALA A 487 -10.17 6.04 24.26
CA ALA A 487 -9.56 6.24 22.95
C ALA A 487 -8.18 6.92 23.07
N LEU A 488 -8.08 7.96 23.89
CA LEU A 488 -6.83 8.67 24.16
C LEU A 488 -5.79 7.77 24.85
N LEU A 489 -6.18 6.92 25.81
CA LEU A 489 -5.28 5.92 26.40
C LEU A 489 -4.74 4.94 25.34
N GLY A 490 -5.60 4.49 24.42
CA GLY A 490 -5.18 3.68 23.27
C GLY A 490 -4.19 4.42 22.37
N SER A 491 -4.43 5.71 22.09
CA SER A 491 -3.50 6.56 21.34
C SER A 491 -2.17 6.77 22.06
N MET A 492 -2.14 6.94 23.40
CA MET A 492 -0.90 7.06 24.16
C MET A 492 -0.08 5.76 24.16
N SER A 493 -0.75 4.61 24.22
CA SER A 493 -0.11 3.30 24.03
C SER A 493 0.50 3.18 22.63
N GLY A 494 -0.22 3.63 21.60
CA GLY A 494 0.29 3.73 20.23
C GLY A 494 1.52 4.62 20.11
N VAL A 495 1.49 5.83 20.69
CA VAL A 495 2.65 6.75 20.73
C VAL A 495 3.85 6.09 21.41
N THR A 496 3.64 5.41 22.53
CA THR A 496 4.71 4.71 23.26
C THR A 496 5.33 3.59 22.40
N SER A 497 4.51 2.83 21.67
CA SER A 497 4.97 1.83 20.70
C SER A 497 5.80 2.47 19.59
N THR A 498 5.30 3.56 18.98
CA THR A 498 6.00 4.27 17.90
C THR A 498 7.33 4.86 18.37
N VAL A 499 7.40 5.37 19.60
CA VAL A 499 8.67 5.81 20.20
C VAL A 499 9.66 4.64 20.31
N GLY A 500 9.20 3.44 20.69
CA GLY A 500 10.01 2.22 20.68
C GLY A 500 10.53 1.85 19.28
N ASP A 501 9.67 1.92 18.26
CA ASP A 501 10.05 1.64 16.88
C ASP A 501 11.08 2.64 16.35
N ILE A 502 10.91 3.93 16.65
CA ILE A 502 11.86 4.99 16.28
C ILE A 502 13.18 4.82 17.04
N ALA A 503 13.16 4.41 18.31
CA ALA A 503 14.36 4.12 19.07
C ALA A 503 15.16 2.95 18.47
N GLN A 504 14.48 1.90 18.00
CA GLN A 504 15.13 0.79 17.30
C GLN A 504 15.68 1.21 15.93
N ALA A 505 14.93 2.03 15.18
CA ALA A 505 15.36 2.56 13.88
C ALA A 505 16.60 3.47 14.03
N THR A 506 16.62 4.34 15.05
CA THR A 506 17.76 5.23 15.34
C THR A 506 19.00 4.45 15.79
N ALA A 507 18.85 3.36 16.55
CA ALA A 507 19.96 2.45 16.87
C ALA A 507 20.54 1.78 15.62
N THR A 508 19.67 1.30 14.73
CA THR A 508 20.08 0.70 13.44
C THR A 508 20.78 1.73 12.53
N LEU A 509 20.29 2.97 12.51
CA LEU A 509 20.91 4.07 11.78
C LEU A 509 22.29 4.44 12.35
N ALA A 510 22.46 4.43 13.68
CA ALA A 510 23.76 4.67 14.31
C ALA A 510 24.78 3.56 13.95
N ASP A 511 24.36 2.30 13.95
CA ASP A 511 25.21 1.17 13.51
C ASP A 511 25.57 1.28 12.02
N GLY A 512 24.60 1.67 11.18
CA GLY A 512 24.80 1.93 9.76
C GLY A 512 25.76 3.08 9.50
N SER A 513 25.62 4.19 10.25
CA SER A 513 26.51 5.35 10.21
C SER A 513 27.96 4.95 10.57
N ALA A 514 28.14 4.19 11.65
CA ALA A 514 29.45 3.65 12.03
C ALA A 514 30.04 2.71 10.96
N GLN A 515 29.21 1.95 10.26
CA GLN A 515 29.62 1.12 9.13
C GLN A 515 30.03 1.95 7.90
N VAL A 516 29.33 3.05 7.62
CA VAL A 516 29.69 4.00 6.56
C VAL A 516 31.04 4.64 6.84
N VAL A 517 31.30 5.09 8.09
CA VAL A 517 32.61 5.63 8.48
C VAL A 517 33.73 4.60 8.26
N ARG A 518 33.55 3.35 8.70
CA ARG A 518 34.53 2.28 8.45
C ARG A 518 34.74 2.01 6.96
N SER A 519 33.67 2.06 6.17
CA SER A 519 33.73 1.88 4.71
C SER A 519 34.46 3.04 4.02
N MET A 520 34.27 4.27 4.50
CA MET A 520 34.98 5.45 3.98
C MET A 520 36.47 5.39 4.29
N GLU A 521 36.88 4.87 5.45
CA GLU A 521 38.30 4.61 5.72
C GLU A 521 38.88 3.52 4.81
N GLY A 522 38.10 2.46 4.54
CA GLY A 522 38.45 1.44 3.55
C GLY A 522 38.62 2.02 2.14
N ILE A 523 37.72 2.91 1.73
CA ILE A 523 37.81 3.66 0.46
C ILE A 523 39.08 4.51 0.45
N ARG A 524 39.37 5.24 1.53
CA ARG A 524 40.57 6.08 1.64
C ARG A 524 41.86 5.25 1.48
N GLN A 525 41.90 4.07 2.09
CA GLN A 525 43.01 3.13 1.94
C GLN A 525 43.11 2.59 0.51
N ALA A 526 41.99 2.22 -0.12
CA ALA A 526 41.95 1.78 -1.52
C ALA A 526 42.37 2.89 -2.49
N THR A 527 41.97 4.14 -2.23
CA THR A 527 42.37 5.31 -3.02
C THR A 527 43.87 5.57 -2.93
N ALA A 528 44.47 5.41 -1.74
CA ALA A 528 45.92 5.48 -1.58
C ALA A 528 46.66 4.38 -2.38
N GLN A 529 46.12 3.15 -2.37
CA GLN A 529 46.64 2.05 -3.19
C GLN A 529 46.49 2.31 -4.69
N ASN A 530 45.37 2.90 -5.13
CA ASN A 530 45.15 3.26 -6.53
C ASN A 530 46.12 4.36 -7.01
N LEU A 531 46.42 5.34 -6.15
CA LEU A 531 47.41 6.37 -6.47
C LEU A 531 48.82 5.77 -6.63
N TYR A 532 49.17 4.83 -5.75
CA TYR A 532 50.41 4.07 -5.86
C TYR A 532 50.44 3.23 -7.14
N ALA A 533 49.35 2.52 -7.46
CA ALA A 533 49.22 1.74 -8.69
C ALA A 533 49.32 2.62 -9.94
N ALA A 534 48.68 3.78 -9.97
CA ALA A 534 48.78 4.75 -11.06
C ALA A 534 50.21 5.23 -11.29
N THR A 535 50.95 5.48 -10.20
CA THR A 535 52.36 5.86 -10.26
C THR A 535 53.21 4.72 -10.82
N ALA A 536 53.00 3.49 -10.33
CA ALA A 536 53.69 2.30 -10.84
C ALA A 536 53.37 2.01 -12.31
N MET A 537 52.12 2.20 -12.74
CA MET A 537 51.69 2.05 -14.13
C MET A 537 52.40 3.04 -15.04
N ASN A 538 52.49 4.31 -14.65
CA ASN A 538 53.22 5.33 -15.41
C ASN A 538 54.72 5.02 -15.51
N GLN A 539 55.34 4.54 -14.44
CA GLN A 539 56.74 4.11 -14.46
C GLN A 539 56.95 2.89 -15.39
N THR A 540 56.03 1.92 -15.34
CA THR A 540 56.07 0.73 -16.19
C THR A 540 55.86 1.09 -17.66
N ALA A 541 54.94 2.00 -17.96
CA ALA A 541 54.73 2.53 -19.31
C ALA A 541 56.02 3.14 -19.87
N LEU A 542 56.70 3.99 -19.08
CA LEU A 542 57.95 4.62 -19.49
C LEU A 542 59.04 3.58 -19.79
N ALA A 543 59.16 2.54 -18.94
CA ALA A 543 60.12 1.46 -19.14
C ALA A 543 59.82 0.63 -20.41
N LEU A 544 58.56 0.30 -20.64
CA LEU A 544 58.12 -0.42 -21.85
C LEU A 544 58.37 0.40 -23.12
N GLU A 545 58.15 1.72 -23.06
CA GLU A 545 58.41 2.61 -24.19
C GLU A 545 59.91 2.69 -24.52
N GLN A 546 60.77 2.71 -23.50
CA GLN A 546 62.22 2.60 -23.67
C GLN A 546 62.63 1.24 -24.26
N GLU A 547 62.04 0.13 -23.80
CA GLU A 547 62.32 -1.19 -24.35
C GLU A 547 61.85 -1.31 -25.81
N ALA A 548 60.68 -0.78 -26.15
CA ALA A 548 60.18 -0.75 -27.52
C ALA A 548 61.15 0.01 -28.45
N VAL A 549 61.59 1.21 -28.04
CA VAL A 549 62.57 1.99 -28.80
C VAL A 549 63.88 1.20 -29.00
N MET A 550 64.39 0.56 -27.96
CA MET A 550 65.61 -0.26 -28.05
C MET A 550 65.42 -1.49 -28.95
N LEU A 551 64.26 -2.12 -28.90
CA LEU A 551 63.91 -3.26 -29.74
C LEU A 551 63.83 -2.84 -31.22
N ASN A 552 63.22 -1.70 -31.51
CA ASN A 552 63.14 -1.15 -32.86
C ASN A 552 64.51 -0.74 -33.40
N MET A 553 65.36 -0.12 -32.56
CA MET A 553 66.76 0.19 -32.93
C MET A 553 67.58 -1.06 -33.25
N LYS A 554 67.37 -2.16 -32.51
CA LYS A 554 68.03 -3.44 -32.79
C LYS A 554 67.48 -4.09 -34.07
N ALA A 555 66.18 -3.97 -34.33
CA ALA A 555 65.57 -4.48 -35.54
C ALA A 555 66.00 -3.70 -36.79
N SER A 556 66.17 -2.37 -36.68
CA SER A 556 66.62 -1.51 -37.79
C SER A 556 68.09 -1.67 -38.16
N ALA A 557 68.88 -2.37 -37.34
CA ALA A 557 70.22 -2.83 -37.72
C ALA A 557 70.19 -3.87 -38.86
N PHE A 558 69.03 -4.49 -39.10
CA PHE A 558 68.81 -5.40 -40.21
C PHE A 558 68.19 -4.67 -41.41
N ARG A 559 68.69 -4.92 -42.61
CA ARG A 559 68.13 -4.41 -43.86
C ARG A 559 67.17 -5.45 -44.44
N LEU A 560 65.88 -5.11 -44.42
CA LEU A 560 64.84 -5.87 -45.09
C LEU A 560 64.72 -5.43 -46.55
N SER A 561 64.34 -6.34 -47.44
CA SER A 561 64.00 -5.95 -48.81
C SER A 561 62.79 -5.02 -48.80
N PRO A 562 62.84 -3.83 -49.43
CA PRO A 562 61.64 -3.04 -49.62
C PRO A 562 60.65 -3.84 -50.49
N PRO A 563 59.33 -3.66 -50.32
CA PRO A 563 58.33 -4.27 -51.18
C PRO A 563 58.66 -3.91 -52.63
N VAL A 564 58.79 -4.91 -53.50
CA VAL A 564 59.02 -4.65 -54.93
C VAL A 564 57.66 -4.38 -55.56
N PRO A 565 57.41 -3.17 -56.10
CA PRO A 565 56.17 -2.89 -56.79
C PRO A 565 56.09 -3.75 -58.05
N GLY A 566 54.97 -4.46 -58.22
CA GLY A 566 54.75 -5.28 -59.39
C GLY A 566 54.05 -6.60 -59.12
N GLY A 567 53.68 -7.28 -60.21
CA GLY A 567 53.16 -8.65 -60.18
C GLY A 567 51.68 -8.74 -59.82
N ARG A 568 51.06 -9.86 -60.21
CA ARG A 568 49.65 -10.15 -59.93
C ARG A 568 49.55 -11.35 -59.01
N LEU A 569 48.83 -11.20 -57.91
CA LEU A 569 48.59 -12.31 -56.97
C LEU A 569 47.53 -13.25 -57.54
N ARG A 570 47.81 -14.55 -57.58
CA ARG A 570 46.81 -15.57 -57.96
C ARG A 570 46.34 -16.31 -56.72
N ALA A 571 45.04 -16.27 -56.43
CA ALA A 571 44.43 -16.98 -55.31
C ALA A 571 43.13 -17.65 -55.75
N ALA A 572 42.68 -18.67 -55.02
CA ALA A 572 41.41 -19.33 -55.28
C ALA A 572 40.40 -19.02 -54.17
N LEU A 573 39.17 -18.67 -54.56
CA LEU A 573 38.02 -18.47 -53.69
C LEU A 573 37.08 -19.67 -53.84
N ARG A 574 37.26 -20.71 -53.01
CA ARG A 574 36.39 -21.90 -53.05
C ARG A 574 34.99 -21.59 -52.53
N TYR A 575 33.99 -22.27 -53.07
CA TYR A 575 32.57 -22.10 -52.69
C TYR A 575 32.00 -20.71 -52.98
N PHE A 576 32.44 -20.10 -54.08
CA PHE A 576 31.82 -18.89 -54.62
C PHE A 576 30.80 -19.30 -55.69
N ASP A 577 29.61 -19.70 -55.27
CA ASP A 577 28.51 -20.15 -56.13
C ASP A 577 27.42 -19.08 -56.36
N GLU A 578 27.66 -17.86 -55.87
CA GLU A 578 26.70 -16.75 -55.94
C GLU A 578 27.07 -15.72 -57.01
N GLU A 579 26.07 -15.28 -57.79
CA GLU A 579 26.17 -14.15 -58.72
C GLU A 579 25.85 -12.81 -58.01
N ASP A 580 26.46 -12.56 -56.84
CA ASP A 580 26.19 -11.36 -56.04
C ASP A 580 27.46 -10.74 -55.43
N PHE A 581 27.75 -9.49 -55.81
CA PHE A 581 28.82 -8.65 -55.26
C PHE A 581 28.36 -7.63 -54.22
N ASP A 582 27.06 -7.54 -53.94
CA ASP A 582 26.54 -6.59 -52.97
C ASP A 582 27.08 -6.93 -51.57
N PRO A 583 27.86 -6.05 -50.94
CA PRO A 583 28.46 -6.34 -49.64
C PRO A 583 27.40 -6.68 -48.59
N ALA A 584 26.20 -6.11 -48.69
CA ALA A 584 25.09 -6.36 -47.77
C ALA A 584 24.63 -7.83 -47.68
N PHE A 585 25.08 -8.69 -48.60
CA PHE A 585 24.77 -10.12 -48.67
C PHE A 585 26.03 -10.99 -48.58
N SER A 586 27.15 -10.45 -48.10
CA SER A 586 28.41 -11.18 -47.92
C SER A 586 28.34 -12.16 -46.75
N GLN A 587 27.70 -13.32 -46.93
CA GLN A 587 27.48 -14.31 -45.87
C GLN A 587 28.60 -15.36 -45.75
N THR A 588 29.56 -15.38 -46.67
CA THR A 588 30.61 -16.41 -46.74
C THR A 588 32.01 -15.82 -46.65
N VAL A 589 32.98 -16.61 -46.15
CA VAL A 589 34.41 -16.23 -46.10
C VAL A 589 34.97 -15.78 -47.46
N PRO A 590 34.68 -16.49 -48.58
CA PRO A 590 35.13 -16.07 -49.91
C PRO A 590 34.53 -14.74 -50.36
N GLN A 591 33.23 -14.50 -50.12
CA GLN A 591 32.60 -13.20 -50.42
C GLN A 591 33.24 -12.07 -49.62
N ALA A 592 33.44 -12.26 -48.32
CA ALA A 592 34.08 -11.27 -47.48
C ALA A 592 35.50 -10.93 -47.98
N ALA A 593 36.26 -11.93 -48.43
CA ALA A 593 37.59 -11.73 -48.99
C ALA A 593 37.57 -10.98 -50.33
N LEU A 594 36.56 -11.25 -51.17
CA LEU A 594 36.34 -10.55 -52.42
C LEU A 594 35.95 -9.09 -52.19
N VAL A 595 35.00 -8.82 -51.29
CA VAL A 595 34.57 -7.46 -50.91
C VAL A 595 35.74 -6.62 -50.44
N LYS A 596 36.58 -7.15 -49.54
CA LYS A 596 37.73 -6.42 -48.99
C LYS A 596 38.87 -6.20 -50.01
N ALA A 597 38.80 -6.74 -51.22
CA ALA A 597 39.72 -6.38 -52.30
C ALA A 597 39.41 -4.98 -52.87
N TRP A 598 38.13 -4.62 -52.97
CA TRP A 598 37.68 -3.39 -53.64
C TRP A 598 36.97 -2.40 -52.71
N GLY A 599 36.54 -2.82 -51.53
CA GLY A 599 35.77 -2.03 -50.56
C GLY A 599 36.44 -1.88 -49.20
N GLU A 600 36.11 -0.78 -48.51
CA GLU A 600 36.57 -0.46 -47.15
C GLU A 600 35.40 -0.03 -46.26
N CYS A 601 35.56 -0.21 -44.95
CA CYS A 601 34.63 0.22 -43.90
C CYS A 601 35.19 1.42 -43.13
N LEU A 602 34.43 1.94 -42.16
CA LEU A 602 34.92 3.01 -41.28
C LEU A 602 36.14 2.58 -40.47
N VAL A 603 36.10 1.34 -39.99
CA VAL A 603 37.14 0.71 -39.19
C VAL A 603 37.35 -0.72 -39.67
N ARG A 604 38.50 -1.30 -39.32
CA ARG A 604 38.84 -2.69 -39.63
C ARG A 604 39.51 -3.34 -38.44
N PHE A 605 39.66 -4.66 -38.46
CA PHE A 605 40.53 -5.32 -37.48
C PHE A 605 42.01 -5.21 -37.84
N ALA A 606 42.88 -5.35 -36.85
CA ALA A 606 44.29 -5.65 -37.06
C ALA A 606 44.53 -7.15 -36.85
N GLU A 607 45.70 -7.52 -36.36
CA GLU A 607 45.97 -8.86 -35.84
C GLU A 607 45.19 -9.07 -34.54
N GLY A 608 44.61 -10.27 -34.35
CA GLY A 608 43.75 -10.56 -33.22
C GLY A 608 42.32 -10.02 -33.39
N THR A 609 41.77 -9.48 -32.29
CA THR A 609 40.40 -8.95 -32.20
C THR A 609 40.36 -7.41 -32.12
N ARG A 610 41.51 -6.75 -32.27
CA ARG A 610 41.66 -5.30 -32.08
C ARG A 610 41.15 -4.52 -33.29
N VAL A 611 40.25 -3.57 -33.05
CA VAL A 611 39.76 -2.60 -34.06
C VAL A 611 40.80 -1.50 -34.28
N VAL A 612 41.03 -1.11 -35.54
CA VAL A 612 41.92 -0.03 -35.96
C VAL A 612 41.28 0.84 -37.06
N PRO A 613 41.74 2.09 -37.23
CA PRO A 613 41.29 2.99 -38.29
C PRO A 613 41.34 2.38 -39.71
N GLU A 614 40.31 2.64 -40.52
CA GLU A 614 40.29 2.38 -41.97
C GLU A 614 39.89 3.66 -42.72
N LEU A 615 38.62 3.86 -43.12
CA LEU A 615 38.17 5.13 -43.71
C LEU A 615 38.05 6.28 -42.71
N ALA A 616 37.76 5.95 -41.44
CA ALA A 616 37.92 6.90 -40.34
C ALA A 616 39.39 6.98 -39.94
N GLU A 617 39.94 8.18 -39.73
CA GLU A 617 41.30 8.40 -39.21
C GLU A 617 41.37 8.23 -37.69
N ARG A 618 40.29 8.56 -36.98
CA ARG A 618 40.10 8.37 -35.54
C ARG A 618 38.61 8.37 -35.21
N TRP A 619 38.27 7.95 -33.99
CA TRP A 619 36.92 8.06 -33.45
C TRP A 619 36.96 8.45 -31.98
N GLU A 620 35.83 8.96 -31.50
CA GLU A 620 35.58 9.32 -30.11
C GLU A 620 34.33 8.57 -29.66
N VAL A 621 34.35 8.05 -28.43
CA VAL A 621 33.19 7.43 -27.78
C VAL A 621 32.90 8.23 -26.52
N ASP A 622 31.65 8.63 -26.34
CA ASP A 622 31.26 9.33 -25.12
C ASP A 622 31.34 8.41 -23.88
N PRO A 623 31.41 8.97 -22.65
CA PRO A 623 31.55 8.16 -21.44
C PRO A 623 30.40 7.17 -21.19
N THR A 624 29.21 7.42 -21.75
CA THR A 624 28.05 6.53 -21.65
C THR A 624 28.07 5.40 -22.68
N GLY A 625 28.92 5.46 -23.72
CA GLY A 625 29.02 4.44 -24.76
C GLY A 625 27.88 4.48 -25.78
N THR A 626 27.21 5.63 -25.91
CA THR A 626 26.00 5.85 -26.70
C THR A 626 26.21 6.78 -27.88
N LEU A 627 27.30 7.57 -27.91
CA LEU A 627 27.64 8.44 -29.03
C LEU A 627 29.03 8.08 -29.56
N TYR A 628 29.07 7.67 -30.82
CA TYR A 628 30.30 7.40 -31.55
C TYR A 628 30.49 8.47 -32.63
N THR A 629 31.57 9.25 -32.53
CA THR A 629 31.94 10.26 -33.54
C THR A 629 33.16 9.78 -34.32
N PHE A 630 33.00 9.59 -35.64
CA PHE A 630 34.04 9.20 -36.56
C PHE A 630 34.52 10.38 -37.39
N HIS A 631 35.83 10.57 -37.45
CA HIS A 631 36.46 11.56 -38.33
C HIS A 631 37.00 10.84 -39.56
N LEU A 632 36.50 11.20 -40.74
CA LEU A 632 36.85 10.58 -42.02
C LEU A 632 38.17 11.14 -42.57
N ARG A 633 38.94 10.27 -43.24
CA ARG A 633 40.12 10.68 -44.00
C ARG A 633 39.74 11.62 -45.12
N ARG A 634 40.49 12.71 -45.28
CA ARG A 634 40.26 13.68 -46.36
C ARG A 634 40.85 13.20 -47.68
N GLY A 635 40.10 13.40 -48.76
CA GLY A 635 40.57 13.16 -50.13
C GLY A 635 40.50 11.71 -50.60
N VAL A 636 39.85 10.81 -49.84
CA VAL A 636 39.56 9.44 -50.29
C VAL A 636 38.64 9.48 -51.50
N ARG A 637 38.96 8.72 -52.55
CA ARG A 637 38.19 8.68 -53.80
C ARG A 637 37.57 7.30 -54.04
N PHE A 638 36.36 7.29 -54.59
CA PHE A 638 35.75 6.08 -55.11
C PHE A 638 36.36 5.72 -56.47
N HIS A 639 36.35 4.42 -56.83
CA HIS A 639 36.86 3.92 -58.11
C HIS A 639 36.22 4.60 -59.32
N GLU A 640 34.91 4.84 -59.27
CA GLU A 640 34.12 5.53 -60.30
C GLU A 640 34.30 7.06 -60.33
N GLY A 641 35.08 7.61 -59.39
CA GLY A 641 35.22 9.04 -59.18
C GLY A 641 34.30 9.57 -58.07
N GLY A 642 34.47 10.85 -57.73
CA GLY A 642 33.89 11.43 -56.52
C GLY A 642 34.82 11.29 -55.30
N THR A 643 34.60 12.13 -54.29
CA THR A 643 35.35 12.11 -53.03
C THR A 643 34.41 11.63 -51.94
N LEU A 644 34.86 10.67 -51.13
CA LEU A 644 34.13 10.18 -49.98
C LEU A 644 33.77 11.33 -49.04
N SER A 645 32.52 11.34 -48.59
CA SER A 645 32.00 12.24 -47.58
C SER A 645 31.17 11.49 -46.54
N SER A 646 30.90 12.13 -45.41
CA SER A 646 30.02 11.62 -44.36
C SER A 646 28.60 11.31 -44.84
N THR A 647 28.11 12.01 -45.87
CA THR A 647 26.78 11.74 -46.46
C THR A 647 26.74 10.41 -47.21
N ASP A 648 27.87 9.97 -47.80
CA ASP A 648 27.96 8.66 -48.48
C ASP A 648 27.94 7.52 -47.46
N VAL A 649 28.62 7.71 -46.31
CA VAL A 649 28.56 6.78 -45.19
C VAL A 649 27.13 6.65 -44.69
N LYS A 650 26.47 7.78 -44.40
CA LYS A 650 25.07 7.78 -43.96
C LYS A 650 24.17 7.04 -44.95
N ALA A 651 24.26 7.37 -46.24
CA ALA A 651 23.43 6.75 -47.27
C ALA A 651 23.70 5.24 -47.41
N THR A 652 24.93 4.79 -47.24
CA THR A 652 25.28 3.36 -47.22
C THR A 652 24.58 2.62 -46.08
N PHE A 653 24.64 3.18 -44.86
CA PHE A 653 23.99 2.56 -43.70
C PHE A 653 22.46 2.59 -43.83
N GLU A 654 21.86 3.70 -44.27
CA GLU A 654 20.42 3.78 -44.51
C GLU A 654 19.97 2.77 -45.58
N ARG A 655 20.76 2.57 -46.64
CA ARG A 655 20.52 1.51 -47.62
C ARG A 655 20.57 0.13 -46.97
N TYR A 656 21.63 -0.17 -46.21
CA TYR A 656 21.82 -1.47 -45.55
C TYR A 656 20.67 -1.80 -44.61
N LEU A 657 20.20 -0.81 -43.87
CA LEU A 657 19.10 -0.90 -42.91
C LEU A 657 17.72 -0.87 -43.58
N SER A 658 17.62 -0.64 -44.89
CA SER A 658 16.31 -0.45 -45.52
C SER A 658 15.50 -1.75 -45.54
N PRO A 659 14.18 -1.69 -45.27
CA PRO A 659 13.31 -2.86 -45.39
C PRO A 659 13.24 -3.41 -46.82
N ALA A 660 13.45 -2.55 -47.82
CA ALA A 660 13.45 -2.94 -49.23
C ALA A 660 14.67 -3.80 -49.61
N LEU A 661 15.84 -3.53 -49.01
CA LEU A 661 17.02 -4.36 -49.23
C LEU A 661 16.91 -5.68 -48.47
N ALA A 662 16.36 -5.65 -47.25
CA ALA A 662 16.21 -6.79 -46.35
C ALA A 662 17.55 -7.51 -46.09
N ALA A 663 18.60 -6.75 -45.77
CA ALA A 663 19.92 -7.30 -45.50
C ALA A 663 19.87 -8.25 -44.27
N PRO A 664 20.50 -9.44 -44.31
CA PRO A 664 20.29 -10.49 -43.32
C PRO A 664 20.72 -10.10 -41.89
N LEU A 665 21.78 -9.30 -41.77
CA LEU A 665 22.38 -8.91 -40.49
C LEU A 665 22.03 -7.46 -40.08
N ALA A 666 21.09 -6.80 -40.78
CA ALA A 666 20.69 -5.42 -40.48
C ALA A 666 20.21 -5.23 -39.03
N ALA A 667 19.62 -6.26 -38.42
CA ALA A 667 19.14 -6.22 -37.04
C ALA A 667 20.25 -6.02 -35.99
N LEU A 668 21.52 -6.29 -36.32
CA LEU A 668 22.65 -6.03 -35.41
C LEU A 668 22.82 -4.54 -35.08
N PHE A 669 22.24 -3.66 -35.89
CA PHE A 669 22.29 -2.20 -35.73
C PHE A 669 20.99 -1.62 -35.14
N ASP A 670 20.06 -2.44 -34.63
CA ASP A 670 18.78 -1.98 -34.08
C ASP A 670 18.93 -1.02 -32.89
N ALA A 671 20.09 -1.02 -32.22
CA ALA A 671 20.41 -0.07 -31.15
C ALA A 671 20.70 1.37 -31.65
N VAL A 672 20.92 1.57 -32.95
CA VAL A 672 21.08 2.93 -33.50
C VAL A 672 19.73 3.63 -33.48
N GLU A 673 19.70 4.86 -32.97
CA GLU A 673 18.45 5.60 -32.75
C GLU A 673 17.63 5.76 -34.05
N GLY A 674 16.38 5.32 -34.02
CA GLY A 674 15.44 5.37 -35.14
C GLY A 674 15.57 4.25 -36.17
N VAL A 675 16.51 3.30 -35.99
CA VAL A 675 16.62 2.13 -36.87
C VAL A 675 15.39 1.21 -36.82
N PRO A 676 14.83 0.87 -35.65
CA PRO A 676 13.62 0.05 -35.60
C PRO A 676 12.45 0.65 -36.38
N GLU A 677 12.21 1.96 -36.24
CA GLU A 677 11.16 2.68 -36.96
C GLU A 677 11.44 2.74 -38.47
N PHE A 678 12.70 2.97 -38.85
CA PHE A 678 13.12 2.99 -40.26
C PHE A 678 12.97 1.62 -40.93
N ARG A 679 13.36 0.54 -40.23
CA ARG A 679 13.22 -0.85 -40.70
C ARG A 679 11.76 -1.28 -40.82
N LEU A 680 10.85 -0.65 -40.09
CA LEU A 680 9.40 -0.85 -40.25
C LEU A 680 8.80 0.01 -41.37
N GLY A 681 9.58 0.90 -41.99
CA GLY A 681 9.11 1.84 -43.02
C GLY A 681 8.34 3.04 -42.47
N ASN A 682 8.41 3.30 -41.16
CA ASN A 682 7.69 4.40 -40.51
C ASN A 682 8.41 5.75 -40.64
N THR A 683 9.71 5.75 -40.96
CA THR A 683 10.52 6.94 -41.19
C THR A 683 11.31 6.82 -42.50
N PRO A 684 11.59 7.94 -43.20
CA PRO A 684 12.29 7.93 -44.48
C PRO A 684 13.83 7.93 -44.36
N SER A 685 14.35 8.10 -43.14
CA SER A 685 15.79 8.22 -42.84
C SER A 685 16.06 7.73 -41.42
N VAL A 686 17.33 7.51 -41.07
CA VAL A 686 17.76 7.12 -39.72
C VAL A 686 18.30 8.37 -38.99
N PRO A 687 17.59 8.94 -38.01
CA PRO A 687 18.03 10.12 -37.27
C PRO A 687 19.33 9.90 -36.47
N GLY A 688 19.51 8.69 -35.92
CA GLY A 688 20.70 8.33 -35.15
C GLY A 688 22.00 8.29 -35.96
N ILE A 689 21.95 8.44 -37.29
CA ILE A 689 23.12 8.57 -38.14
C ILE A 689 23.21 10.00 -38.66
N GLU A 690 24.17 10.77 -38.13
CA GLU A 690 24.37 12.17 -38.52
C GLU A 690 25.62 12.34 -39.39
N ALA A 691 25.52 13.26 -40.35
CA ALA A 691 26.62 13.73 -41.19
C ALA A 691 26.73 15.25 -41.05
N PRO A 692 27.15 15.78 -39.87
CA PRO A 692 27.11 17.22 -39.58
C PRO A 692 28.01 18.07 -40.48
N ASP A 693 29.10 17.48 -40.98
CA ASP A 693 30.02 18.08 -41.94
C ASP A 693 30.61 16.99 -42.84
N PRO A 694 31.25 17.31 -43.99
CA PRO A 694 31.72 16.31 -44.95
C PRO A 694 32.70 15.26 -44.42
N ALA A 695 33.38 15.52 -43.29
CA ALA A 695 34.42 14.65 -42.73
C ALA A 695 34.05 14.08 -41.36
N THR A 696 32.82 14.26 -40.88
CA THR A 696 32.38 13.75 -39.57
C THR A 696 31.10 12.95 -39.72
N VAL A 697 31.07 11.73 -39.17
CA VAL A 697 29.87 10.89 -39.05
C VAL A 697 29.63 10.60 -37.58
N ARG A 698 28.39 10.70 -37.11
CA ARG A 698 28.01 10.32 -35.75
C ARG A 698 26.97 9.23 -35.74
N PHE A 699 27.13 8.28 -34.83
CA PHE A 699 26.12 7.27 -34.52
C PHE A 699 25.65 7.48 -33.08
N HIS A 700 24.36 7.73 -32.91
CA HIS A 700 23.66 7.75 -31.63
C HIS A 700 22.99 6.41 -31.41
N LEU A 701 23.24 5.82 -30.24
CA LEU A 701 22.66 4.57 -29.81
C LEU A 701 21.66 4.85 -28.68
N ASP A 702 20.54 4.13 -28.68
CA ASP A 702 19.52 4.20 -27.62
C ASP A 702 20.00 3.58 -26.29
N HIS A 703 21.00 2.70 -26.35
CA HIS A 703 21.71 2.13 -25.21
C HIS A 703 23.15 1.77 -25.57
N PRO A 704 24.06 1.62 -24.59
CA PRO A 704 25.44 1.23 -24.87
C PRO A 704 25.52 -0.15 -25.52
N VAL A 705 26.25 -0.23 -26.63
CA VAL A 705 26.65 -1.47 -27.30
C VAL A 705 28.18 -1.52 -27.30
N PRO A 706 28.83 -2.19 -26.32
CA PRO A 706 30.28 -2.19 -26.13
C PRO A 706 31.07 -2.76 -27.34
N PHE A 707 30.40 -3.51 -28.20
CA PHE A 707 30.96 -4.11 -29.41
C PHE A 707 30.56 -3.36 -30.69
N PHE A 708 30.03 -2.14 -30.60
CA PHE A 708 29.58 -1.37 -31.77
C PHE A 708 30.72 -1.13 -32.79
N LEU A 709 31.94 -0.83 -32.31
CA LEU A 709 33.12 -0.70 -33.17
C LEU A 709 33.44 -1.98 -33.94
N GLN A 710 33.19 -3.14 -33.33
CA GLN A 710 33.39 -4.45 -33.94
C GLN A 710 32.35 -4.67 -35.06
N LEU A 711 31.10 -4.23 -34.90
CA LEU A 711 30.09 -4.31 -35.97
C LEU A 711 30.49 -3.50 -37.21
N LEU A 712 31.14 -2.34 -37.02
CA LEU A 712 31.56 -1.45 -38.11
C LEU A 712 32.71 -1.97 -38.98
N THR A 713 33.17 -3.19 -38.73
CA THR A 713 34.17 -3.88 -39.55
C THR A 713 33.57 -4.88 -40.53
N LEU A 714 32.28 -5.21 -40.34
CA LEU A 714 31.56 -6.18 -41.15
C LEU A 714 31.68 -5.79 -42.63
N PRO A 715 32.04 -6.73 -43.53
CA PRO A 715 32.06 -6.46 -44.97
C PRO A 715 30.74 -5.85 -45.47
N ASP A 716 29.63 -6.23 -44.84
CA ASP A 716 28.26 -5.76 -45.03
C ASP A 716 28.09 -4.24 -45.07
N VAL A 717 28.87 -3.53 -44.25
CA VAL A 717 28.80 -2.06 -44.12
C VAL A 717 29.96 -1.37 -44.83
N THR A 718 30.50 -2.01 -45.87
CA THR A 718 31.43 -1.40 -46.82
C THR A 718 30.79 -0.15 -47.42
N VAL A 719 31.51 0.98 -47.37
CA VAL A 719 30.97 2.27 -47.86
C VAL A 719 30.87 2.26 -49.38
N LEU A 720 29.67 2.48 -49.89
CA LEU A 720 29.36 2.41 -51.32
C LEU A 720 29.29 3.82 -51.94
N PRO A 721 29.71 3.98 -53.21
CA PRO A 721 29.44 5.19 -53.96
C PRO A 721 27.92 5.34 -54.22
N PRO A 722 27.40 6.58 -54.38
CA PRO A 722 25.97 6.82 -54.59
C PRO A 722 25.33 6.00 -55.73
N ALA A 723 26.09 5.69 -56.78
CA ALA A 723 25.61 4.91 -57.92
C ALA A 723 25.26 3.45 -57.57
N LEU A 724 25.87 2.90 -56.52
CA LEU A 724 25.68 1.52 -56.06
C LEU A 724 24.72 1.41 -54.88
N LEU A 725 24.04 2.51 -54.50
CA LEU A 725 22.95 2.40 -53.53
C LEU A 725 21.78 1.56 -54.07
N ASP A 726 21.62 1.50 -55.39
CA ASP A 726 20.72 0.57 -56.07
C ASP A 726 21.28 -0.87 -56.03
N ARG A 727 20.52 -1.80 -55.42
CA ARG A 727 20.86 -3.23 -55.33
C ARG A 727 21.18 -3.85 -56.69
N GLN A 728 20.43 -3.53 -57.74
CA GLN A 728 20.62 -4.16 -59.05
C GLN A 728 21.99 -3.83 -59.65
N LYS A 729 22.53 -2.65 -59.33
CA LYS A 729 23.87 -2.24 -59.73
C LYS A 729 24.94 -2.81 -58.81
N ALA A 730 24.74 -2.72 -57.49
CA ALA A 730 25.67 -3.24 -56.49
C ALA A 730 26.00 -4.72 -56.70
N ARG A 731 24.98 -5.53 -57.02
CA ARG A 731 25.11 -6.96 -57.28
C ARG A 731 26.07 -7.31 -58.42
N LEU A 732 26.27 -6.40 -59.37
CA LEU A 732 27.03 -6.64 -60.60
C LEU A 732 28.32 -5.82 -60.70
N SER A 733 28.54 -4.86 -59.79
CA SER A 733 29.59 -3.85 -59.91
C SER A 733 30.38 -3.71 -58.61
N PRO A 734 31.47 -4.47 -58.41
CA PRO A 734 32.31 -4.36 -57.22
C PRO A 734 33.22 -3.12 -57.30
N SER A 735 32.70 -1.98 -56.85
CA SER A 735 33.38 -0.68 -56.90
C SER A 735 33.20 0.05 -55.57
N GLY A 736 34.29 0.63 -55.05
CA GLY A 736 34.34 1.20 -53.70
C GLY A 736 35.51 2.17 -53.54
N THR A 737 36.10 2.22 -52.35
CA THR A 737 37.27 3.06 -52.04
C THR A 737 38.57 2.26 -51.92
N GLY A 738 38.50 0.93 -52.03
CA GLY A 738 39.58 0.01 -51.71
C GLY A 738 40.75 0.00 -52.70
N PRO A 739 41.77 -0.82 -52.43
CA PRO A 739 43.05 -0.80 -53.13
C PRO A 739 43.02 -1.37 -54.55
N PHE A 740 42.01 -2.17 -54.91
CA PHE A 740 41.91 -2.82 -56.22
C PHE A 740 40.58 -2.50 -56.92
N VAL A 741 40.65 -2.13 -58.20
CA VAL A 741 39.53 -1.78 -59.07
C VAL A 741 39.25 -2.93 -60.06
N PRO A 742 37.98 -3.29 -60.34
CA PRO A 742 37.67 -4.42 -61.21
C PRO A 742 38.14 -4.18 -62.64
N ARG A 743 38.80 -5.20 -63.20
CA ARG A 743 39.23 -5.26 -64.60
C ARG A 743 38.35 -6.22 -65.41
N GLU A 744 38.09 -7.39 -64.85
CA GLU A 744 37.30 -8.43 -65.51
C GLU A 744 36.62 -9.31 -64.47
N ILE A 745 35.33 -9.56 -64.66
CA ILE A 745 34.55 -10.41 -63.78
C ILE A 745 33.76 -11.37 -64.64
N ARG A 746 33.91 -12.66 -64.34
CA ARG A 746 33.12 -13.75 -64.88
C ARG A 746 32.72 -14.67 -63.73
N PHE A 747 31.45 -14.60 -63.35
CA PHE A 747 30.90 -15.43 -62.29
C PHE A 747 31.19 -16.91 -62.52
N GLY A 748 31.52 -17.62 -61.42
CA GLY A 748 31.93 -19.03 -61.44
C GLY A 748 33.22 -19.34 -62.19
N GLN A 749 33.98 -18.33 -62.66
CA GLN A 749 35.25 -18.51 -63.37
C GLN A 749 36.38 -17.69 -62.77
N VAL A 750 36.33 -16.35 -62.86
CA VAL A 750 37.45 -15.49 -62.47
C VAL A 750 36.98 -14.08 -62.14
N ALA A 751 37.60 -13.47 -61.13
CA ALA A 751 37.53 -12.04 -60.86
C ALA A 751 38.94 -11.45 -60.82
N ARG A 752 39.23 -10.54 -61.76
CA ARG A 752 40.51 -9.86 -61.90
C ARG A 752 40.36 -8.40 -61.54
N PHE A 753 41.24 -7.92 -60.68
CA PHE A 753 41.30 -6.52 -60.28
C PHE A 753 42.70 -5.96 -60.57
N ASP A 754 42.76 -4.71 -60.99
CA ASP A 754 44.01 -3.94 -61.10
C ASP A 754 44.17 -3.07 -59.86
N ARG A 755 45.40 -2.70 -59.50
CA ARG A 755 45.64 -1.74 -58.43
C ARG A 755 45.01 -0.38 -58.77
N TYR A 756 44.32 0.22 -57.81
CA TYR A 756 43.73 1.54 -57.95
C TYR A 756 44.79 2.62 -57.68
N GLU A 757 45.26 3.30 -58.74
CA GLU A 757 46.37 4.27 -58.62
C GLU A 757 46.01 5.51 -57.78
N ALA A 758 44.74 5.87 -57.67
CA ALA A 758 44.27 6.98 -56.83
C ALA A 758 43.87 6.54 -55.41
N TYR A 759 44.22 5.32 -54.99
CA TYR A 759 43.99 4.82 -53.64
C TYR A 759 44.68 5.72 -52.61
N TRP A 760 43.99 6.03 -51.51
CA TRP A 760 44.49 6.99 -50.52
C TRP A 760 45.74 6.47 -49.78
N ASP A 761 45.88 5.16 -49.62
CA ASP A 761 47.05 4.51 -49.04
C ASP A 761 47.94 3.81 -50.09
N ARG A 762 48.03 4.41 -51.28
CA ARG A 762 48.76 3.87 -52.43
C ARG A 762 50.19 3.44 -52.12
N ALA A 763 50.86 4.12 -51.19
CA ALA A 763 52.25 3.86 -50.81
C ALA A 763 52.45 2.45 -50.22
N HIS A 764 51.42 1.87 -49.59
CA HIS A 764 51.50 0.54 -48.98
C HIS A 764 51.10 -0.60 -49.93
N VAL A 765 50.53 -0.31 -51.11
CA VAL A 765 50.07 -1.34 -52.07
C VAL A 765 51.15 -1.62 -53.13
N ALA A 766 51.84 -2.77 -53.01
CA ALA A 766 52.90 -3.15 -53.94
C ALA A 766 52.42 -3.90 -55.19
N LEU A 767 51.38 -4.75 -55.08
CA LEU A 767 50.86 -5.56 -56.19
C LEU A 767 50.30 -4.71 -57.33
N ASP A 768 50.43 -5.16 -58.58
CA ASP A 768 49.77 -4.54 -59.75
C ASP A 768 48.29 -4.95 -59.87
N GLY A 769 47.91 -6.05 -59.21
CA GLY A 769 46.53 -6.53 -59.20
C GLY A 769 46.39 -7.90 -58.54
N VAL A 770 45.15 -8.36 -58.45
CA VAL A 770 44.77 -9.66 -57.90
C VAL A 770 43.91 -10.42 -58.90
N ASP A 771 44.22 -11.69 -59.12
CA ASP A 771 43.49 -12.63 -59.95
C ASP A 771 42.89 -13.72 -59.05
N LEU A 772 41.59 -13.66 -58.86
CA LEU A 772 40.82 -14.53 -57.98
C LEU A 772 40.11 -15.57 -58.85
N ASP A 773 40.47 -16.83 -58.69
CA ASP A 773 39.77 -17.95 -59.32
C ASP A 773 38.49 -18.24 -58.54
N LEU A 774 37.36 -18.22 -59.25
CA LEU A 774 36.03 -18.47 -58.71
C LEU A 774 35.48 -19.85 -59.11
N ALA A 775 36.24 -20.64 -59.88
CA ALA A 775 35.82 -21.97 -60.28
C ALA A 775 35.79 -22.92 -59.08
N GLU A 776 34.76 -23.77 -59.02
CA GLU A 776 34.63 -24.73 -57.92
C GLU A 776 35.72 -25.79 -58.01
N ASP A 777 36.50 -25.92 -56.94
CA ASP A 777 37.56 -26.92 -56.83
C ASP A 777 37.59 -27.52 -55.40
N SER A 778 38.00 -28.79 -55.33
CA SER A 778 38.17 -29.52 -54.07
C SER A 778 39.38 -28.98 -53.28
N GLU A 779 39.47 -29.30 -51.99
CA GLU A 779 40.56 -28.79 -51.13
C GLU A 779 41.90 -29.37 -51.60
N ALA A 780 41.89 -30.66 -51.91
CA ALA A 780 43.00 -31.35 -52.53
C ALA A 780 43.34 -30.77 -53.91
N GLY A 781 42.35 -30.37 -54.71
CA GLY A 781 42.56 -29.76 -56.02
C GLY A 781 43.22 -28.39 -55.93
N VAL A 782 42.71 -27.49 -55.10
CA VAL A 782 43.34 -26.18 -54.83
C VAL A 782 44.75 -26.33 -54.27
N PHE A 783 44.95 -27.28 -53.36
CA PHE A 783 46.27 -27.61 -52.85
C PHE A 783 47.23 -28.08 -53.96
N GLN A 784 46.80 -28.98 -54.84
CA GLN A 784 47.62 -29.43 -55.97
C GLN A 784 47.92 -28.31 -56.96
N ARG A 785 46.95 -27.45 -57.27
CA ARG A 785 47.16 -26.31 -58.16
C ARG A 785 48.15 -25.29 -57.59
N PHE A 786 48.18 -25.13 -56.28
CA PHE A 786 49.23 -24.37 -55.60
C PHE A 786 50.60 -25.02 -55.80
N LEU A 787 50.73 -26.34 -55.58
CA LEU A 787 51.98 -27.06 -55.82
C LEU A 787 52.44 -27.01 -57.29
N ASP A 788 51.50 -27.02 -58.23
CA ASP A 788 51.74 -26.84 -59.66
C ASP A 788 52.12 -25.39 -60.05
N GLY A 789 52.12 -24.46 -59.09
CA GLY A 789 52.47 -23.05 -59.30
C GLY A 789 51.41 -22.21 -60.01
N GLN A 790 50.16 -22.71 -60.08
CA GLN A 790 49.03 -21.97 -60.64
C GLN A 790 48.47 -20.92 -59.68
N LEU A 791 48.62 -21.15 -58.37
CA LEU A 791 48.20 -20.25 -57.29
C LEU A 791 49.43 -19.80 -56.48
N ASP A 792 49.41 -18.57 -55.99
CA ASP A 792 50.47 -17.98 -55.18
C ASP A 792 50.18 -18.05 -53.66
N VAL A 793 48.90 -18.16 -53.28
CA VAL A 793 48.46 -18.31 -51.89
C VAL A 793 47.16 -19.10 -51.81
N ILE A 794 47.04 -19.95 -50.79
CA ILE A 794 45.84 -20.70 -50.44
C ILE A 794 45.63 -20.67 -48.92
N TRP A 795 44.39 -20.75 -48.45
CA TRP A 795 44.06 -20.79 -47.01
C TRP A 795 43.17 -21.97 -46.59
N ASP A 796 42.91 -22.89 -47.52
CA ASP A 796 42.23 -24.16 -47.28
C ASP A 796 43.23 -25.31 -47.46
N VAL A 797 44.25 -25.37 -46.60
CA VAL A 797 45.26 -26.44 -46.66
C VAL A 797 44.70 -27.69 -45.97
N PRO A 798 44.63 -28.86 -46.64
CA PRO A 798 44.21 -30.11 -46.01
C PRO A 798 45.00 -30.40 -44.74
N TYR A 799 44.31 -30.71 -43.64
CA TYR A 799 44.95 -30.96 -42.34
C TYR A 799 46.11 -31.98 -42.36
N PRO A 800 46.02 -33.13 -43.05
CA PRO A 800 47.15 -34.04 -43.17
C PRO A 800 48.37 -33.42 -43.87
N GLU A 801 48.13 -32.58 -44.88
CA GLU A 801 49.18 -31.85 -45.58
C GLU A 801 49.74 -30.72 -44.72
N ALA A 802 48.91 -29.99 -43.98
CA ALA A 802 49.36 -28.99 -43.02
C ALA A 802 50.28 -29.59 -41.94
N ALA A 803 49.94 -30.79 -41.43
CA ALA A 803 50.79 -31.53 -40.48
C ALA A 803 52.14 -31.89 -41.11
N ARG A 804 52.13 -32.42 -42.34
CA ARG A 804 53.34 -32.77 -43.09
C ARG A 804 54.21 -31.54 -43.35
N LEU A 805 53.63 -30.45 -43.85
CA LEU A 805 54.33 -29.20 -44.19
C LEU A 805 54.85 -28.47 -42.94
N SER A 806 54.14 -28.56 -41.81
CA SER A 806 54.62 -28.02 -40.53
C SER A 806 55.87 -28.72 -40.03
N ALA A 807 55.99 -30.03 -40.29
CA ALA A 807 57.16 -30.83 -39.95
C ALA A 807 58.29 -30.73 -41.00
N ASP A 808 57.98 -30.23 -42.21
CA ASP A 808 58.91 -30.10 -43.32
C ASP A 808 59.76 -28.81 -43.18
N PRO A 809 61.10 -28.92 -43.01
CA PRO A 809 61.96 -27.74 -42.90
C PRO A 809 61.90 -26.80 -44.10
N GLU A 810 61.59 -27.31 -45.30
CA GLU A 810 61.49 -26.52 -46.53
C GLU A 810 60.22 -25.67 -46.55
N TRP A 811 59.10 -26.21 -46.06
CA TRP A 811 57.79 -25.58 -46.20
C TRP A 811 57.26 -24.89 -44.94
N ARG A 812 57.74 -25.26 -43.75
CA ARG A 812 57.26 -24.69 -42.48
C ARG A 812 57.34 -23.16 -42.38
N ALA A 813 58.25 -22.53 -43.14
CA ALA A 813 58.43 -21.09 -43.16
C ALA A 813 57.36 -20.35 -43.99
N TYR A 814 56.63 -21.08 -44.84
CA TYR A 814 55.61 -20.53 -45.75
C TYR A 814 54.19 -20.99 -45.39
N LEU A 815 54.04 -21.68 -44.26
CA LEU A 815 52.77 -22.13 -43.71
C LEU A 815 52.44 -21.30 -42.47
N GLU A 816 51.56 -20.32 -42.63
CA GLU A 816 51.02 -19.54 -41.53
C GLU A 816 49.84 -20.28 -40.90
N SER A 817 49.67 -20.16 -39.58
CA SER A 817 48.56 -20.81 -38.89
C SER A 817 47.96 -19.93 -37.79
N SER A 818 46.65 -20.00 -37.62
CA SER A 818 45.94 -19.30 -36.55
C SER A 818 44.71 -20.09 -36.10
N VAL A 819 44.39 -20.02 -34.81
CA VAL A 819 43.12 -20.55 -34.30
C VAL A 819 42.04 -19.52 -34.61
N GLN A 820 41.16 -19.88 -35.53
CA GLN A 820 40.12 -19.00 -36.07
C GLN A 820 39.04 -18.74 -35.01
N LEU A 821 38.31 -17.63 -35.15
CA LEU A 821 37.12 -17.37 -34.33
C LEU A 821 35.94 -18.24 -34.77
N HIS A 822 36.12 -19.55 -34.68
CA HIS A 822 35.16 -20.52 -35.14
C HIS A 822 35.06 -21.71 -34.21
N THR A 823 33.86 -22.24 -34.09
CA THR A 823 33.57 -23.47 -33.38
C THR A 823 32.68 -24.39 -34.22
N SER A 824 33.08 -25.66 -34.34
CA SER A 824 32.23 -26.74 -34.85
C SER A 824 31.52 -27.44 -33.70
N PHE A 825 30.26 -27.78 -33.90
CA PHE A 825 29.43 -28.44 -32.90
C PHE A 825 28.26 -29.20 -33.52
N VAL A 826 27.68 -30.15 -32.79
CA VAL A 826 26.38 -30.75 -33.15
C VAL A 826 25.31 -30.08 -32.31
N THR A 827 24.24 -29.58 -32.94
CA THR A 827 23.09 -29.00 -32.23
C THR A 827 22.23 -30.10 -31.64
N PHE A 828 21.64 -29.83 -30.47
CA PHE A 828 20.60 -30.67 -29.87
C PHE A 828 19.29 -29.90 -29.85
N ARG A 829 18.21 -30.47 -30.40
CA ARG A 829 16.88 -29.86 -30.31
C ARG A 829 16.36 -29.91 -28.87
N CYS A 830 16.60 -28.86 -28.09
CA CYS A 830 16.47 -28.83 -26.64
C CYS A 830 15.03 -28.71 -26.09
N ASP A 831 14.04 -28.46 -26.94
CA ASP A 831 12.61 -28.36 -26.59
C ASP A 831 11.82 -29.63 -26.98
N ARG A 832 12.49 -30.70 -27.42
CA ARG A 832 11.85 -31.94 -27.87
C ARG A 832 12.48 -33.17 -27.22
N ALA A 833 11.64 -34.08 -26.73
CA ALA A 833 12.08 -35.37 -26.26
C ALA A 833 12.83 -36.15 -27.36
N PRO A 834 13.93 -36.86 -27.02
CA PRO A 834 14.51 -37.03 -25.69
C PRO A 834 15.59 -35.99 -25.31
N LEU A 835 15.80 -34.96 -26.15
CA LEU A 835 16.88 -33.97 -25.98
C LEU A 835 16.48 -32.77 -25.11
N ASP A 836 15.22 -32.71 -24.66
CA ASP A 836 14.75 -31.80 -23.61
C ASP A 836 15.37 -32.12 -22.24
N ASP A 837 15.71 -33.38 -21.99
CA ASP A 837 16.45 -33.79 -20.80
C ASP A 837 17.96 -33.50 -20.91
N VAL A 838 18.44 -32.59 -20.04
CA VAL A 838 19.88 -32.23 -19.94
C VAL A 838 20.77 -33.43 -19.65
N ARG A 839 20.28 -34.48 -18.97
CA ARG A 839 21.04 -35.69 -18.67
C ARG A 839 21.36 -36.46 -19.94
N VAL A 840 20.43 -36.52 -20.89
CA VAL A 840 20.65 -37.12 -22.21
C VAL A 840 21.71 -36.32 -22.97
N ARG A 841 21.58 -34.99 -23.03
CA ARG A 841 22.55 -34.13 -23.74
C ARG A 841 23.97 -34.21 -23.15
N ARG A 842 24.09 -34.28 -21.81
CA ARG A 842 25.37 -34.51 -21.13
C ARG A 842 25.93 -35.90 -21.42
N ALA A 843 25.09 -36.93 -21.43
CA ALA A 843 25.51 -38.29 -21.79
C ALA A 843 26.09 -38.33 -23.23
N LEU A 844 25.43 -37.69 -24.19
CA LEU A 844 25.93 -37.58 -25.57
C LEU A 844 27.27 -36.84 -25.63
N ASN A 845 27.46 -35.78 -24.83
CA ASN A 845 28.75 -35.11 -24.76
C ASN A 845 29.86 -36.02 -24.20
N LEU A 846 29.57 -36.87 -23.19
CA LEU A 846 30.53 -37.82 -22.61
C LEU A 846 30.80 -39.02 -23.52
N ALA A 847 29.86 -39.35 -24.41
CA ALA A 847 29.95 -40.49 -25.32
C ALA A 847 30.94 -40.30 -26.47
N VAL A 848 31.40 -39.07 -26.76
CA VAL A 848 32.23 -38.78 -27.95
C VAL A 848 33.70 -38.62 -27.60
N ASP A 849 34.56 -39.38 -28.29
CA ASP A 849 36.01 -39.27 -28.19
C ASP A 849 36.54 -38.19 -29.15
N ARG A 850 36.50 -36.95 -28.67
CA ARG A 850 36.97 -35.77 -29.42
C ARG A 850 38.45 -35.85 -29.76
N GLN A 851 39.28 -36.48 -28.92
CA GLN A 851 40.72 -36.58 -29.17
C GLN A 851 40.97 -37.53 -30.35
N ARG A 852 40.33 -38.71 -30.35
CA ARG A 852 40.39 -39.66 -31.47
C ARG A 852 39.88 -39.03 -32.77
N ILE A 853 38.79 -38.28 -32.72
CA ILE A 853 38.27 -37.57 -33.90
C ILE A 853 39.28 -36.51 -34.37
N ASN A 854 39.87 -35.73 -33.46
CA ASN A 854 40.90 -34.75 -33.81
C ASN A 854 42.12 -35.38 -34.50
N GLU A 855 42.62 -36.49 -33.96
CA GLU A 855 43.76 -37.21 -34.53
C GLU A 855 43.44 -37.80 -35.91
N ARG A 856 42.27 -38.41 -36.07
CA ARG A 856 41.87 -39.09 -37.32
C ARG A 856 41.58 -38.13 -38.46
N PHE A 857 40.87 -37.03 -38.20
CA PHE A 857 40.34 -36.16 -39.24
C PHE A 857 41.16 -34.88 -39.43
N PHE A 858 41.77 -34.39 -38.35
CA PHE A 858 42.46 -33.10 -38.32
C PHE A 858 43.95 -33.21 -37.96
N ALA A 859 44.51 -34.43 -37.98
CA ALA A 859 45.90 -34.72 -37.63
C ALA A 859 46.33 -34.17 -36.25
N GLY A 860 45.37 -34.00 -35.32
CA GLY A 860 45.60 -33.44 -33.99
C GLY A 860 45.82 -31.91 -33.97
N LEU A 861 45.64 -31.21 -35.08
CA LEU A 861 45.98 -29.78 -35.22
C LEU A 861 44.86 -28.83 -34.79
N THR A 862 43.61 -29.30 -34.69
CA THR A 862 42.51 -28.48 -34.15
C THR A 862 42.56 -28.42 -32.62
N VAL A 863 41.89 -27.42 -32.05
CA VAL A 863 41.78 -27.28 -30.60
C VAL A 863 40.46 -27.90 -30.14
N LEU A 864 40.51 -28.83 -29.18
CA LEU A 864 39.29 -29.40 -28.59
C LEU A 864 38.50 -28.27 -27.91
N ALA A 865 37.25 -28.10 -28.32
CA ALA A 865 36.40 -27.06 -27.78
C ALA A 865 35.97 -27.42 -26.35
N SER A 866 36.40 -26.62 -25.38
CA SER A 866 35.81 -26.71 -24.03
C SER A 866 34.41 -26.10 -24.01
N SER A 867 34.13 -25.15 -24.89
CA SER A 867 32.88 -24.41 -24.92
C SER A 867 32.59 -23.84 -26.30
N ILE A 868 31.52 -23.07 -26.44
CA ILE A 868 31.21 -22.41 -27.71
C ILE A 868 32.25 -21.33 -28.07
N LEU A 869 32.83 -20.66 -27.07
CA LEU A 869 33.66 -19.49 -27.27
C LEU A 869 35.14 -19.83 -27.57
N PRO A 870 35.69 -19.42 -28.73
CA PRO A 870 37.11 -19.61 -29.08
C PRO A 870 38.10 -18.88 -28.14
N PRO A 871 39.36 -19.35 -28.03
CA PRO A 871 40.34 -18.84 -27.06
C PRO A 871 40.69 -17.35 -27.15
N GLN A 872 40.50 -16.71 -28.30
CA GLN A 872 40.89 -15.32 -28.54
C GLN A 872 39.82 -14.30 -28.11
N LEU A 873 38.62 -14.74 -27.74
CA LEU A 873 37.51 -13.86 -27.38
C LEU A 873 37.44 -13.58 -25.88
N LEU A 874 36.95 -12.38 -25.56
CA LEU A 874 36.63 -11.96 -24.21
C LEU A 874 35.66 -12.96 -23.57
N GLY A 875 35.92 -13.39 -22.34
CA GLY A 875 35.09 -14.36 -21.65
C GLY A 875 35.53 -15.82 -21.81
N HIS A 876 36.55 -16.10 -22.64
CA HIS A 876 37.15 -17.43 -22.68
C HIS A 876 37.73 -17.77 -21.31
N ASP A 877 37.40 -18.96 -20.82
CA ASP A 877 37.90 -19.47 -19.55
C ASP A 877 38.88 -20.62 -19.81
N PRO A 878 40.20 -20.40 -19.70
CA PRO A 878 41.20 -21.44 -19.91
C PRO A 878 41.17 -22.50 -18.80
N ALA A 879 40.48 -22.27 -17.68
CA ALA A 879 40.25 -23.28 -16.65
C ALA A 879 39.10 -24.23 -17.02
N LEU A 880 38.19 -23.84 -17.91
CA LEU A 880 37.08 -24.67 -18.37
C LEU A 880 37.62 -25.82 -19.23
N ARG A 881 37.40 -27.06 -18.78
CA ARG A 881 37.89 -28.26 -19.47
C ARG A 881 36.82 -28.79 -20.43
N PRO A 882 37.20 -29.33 -21.59
CA PRO A 882 36.27 -30.07 -22.45
C PRO A 882 35.64 -31.26 -21.71
N TYR A 883 34.45 -31.67 -22.16
CA TYR A 883 33.84 -32.91 -21.70
C TYR A 883 34.79 -34.09 -21.89
N ARG A 884 35.08 -34.80 -20.80
CA ARG A 884 35.91 -36.00 -20.82
C ARG A 884 35.16 -37.13 -21.50
N TYR A 885 35.83 -37.88 -22.37
CA TYR A 885 35.29 -39.12 -22.92
C TYR A 885 35.10 -40.15 -21.79
N ASP A 886 33.85 -40.54 -21.54
CA ASP A 886 33.44 -41.48 -20.50
C ASP A 886 32.14 -42.21 -20.95
N PRO A 887 32.27 -43.26 -21.79
CA PRO A 887 31.12 -43.99 -22.31
C PRO A 887 30.36 -44.78 -21.24
N ASP A 888 31.01 -45.14 -20.12
CA ASP A 888 30.35 -45.80 -18.99
C ASP A 888 29.40 -44.84 -18.27
N ARG A 889 29.88 -43.62 -17.97
CA ARG A 889 29.04 -42.59 -17.37
C ARG A 889 27.93 -42.13 -18.32
N ALA A 890 28.20 -42.10 -19.64
CA ALA A 890 27.17 -41.82 -20.65
C ALA A 890 26.03 -42.85 -20.58
N ARG A 891 26.33 -44.16 -20.57
CA ARG A 891 25.30 -45.22 -20.43
C ARG A 891 24.53 -45.12 -19.11
N ALA A 892 25.21 -44.80 -18.01
CA ALA A 892 24.57 -44.59 -16.72
C ALA A 892 23.58 -43.42 -16.77
N LEU A 893 23.98 -42.26 -17.32
CA LEU A 893 23.09 -41.10 -17.47
C LEU A 893 21.90 -41.37 -18.39
N LEU A 894 22.09 -42.08 -19.51
CA LEU A 894 20.99 -42.50 -20.38
C LEU A 894 20.00 -43.41 -19.64
N THR A 895 20.50 -44.32 -18.79
CA THR A 895 19.65 -45.18 -17.96
C THR A 895 18.92 -44.38 -16.89
N GLU A 896 19.59 -43.46 -16.20
CA GLU A 896 19.00 -42.52 -15.23
C GLU A 896 17.92 -41.63 -15.87
N ALA A 897 18.06 -41.30 -17.16
CA ALA A 897 17.09 -40.58 -17.97
C ALA A 897 15.96 -41.46 -18.53
N GLY A 898 15.95 -42.77 -18.25
CA GLY A 898 14.90 -43.70 -18.67
C GLY A 898 15.12 -44.40 -20.01
N HIS A 899 16.27 -44.24 -20.64
CA HIS A 899 16.60 -44.80 -21.97
C HIS A 899 17.49 -46.06 -21.90
N ARG A 900 17.11 -47.03 -21.06
CA ARG A 900 17.87 -48.28 -20.87
C ARG A 900 17.98 -49.14 -22.14
N GLU A 901 16.97 -49.10 -22.99
CA GLU A 901 16.90 -49.89 -24.24
C GLU A 901 17.60 -49.18 -25.43
N GLY A 902 18.18 -48.00 -25.18
CA GLY A 902 18.71 -47.13 -26.23
C GLY A 902 17.67 -46.13 -26.75
N LEU A 903 18.12 -45.25 -27.65
CA LEU A 903 17.25 -44.25 -28.29
C LEU A 903 17.68 -43.99 -29.74
N SER A 904 16.72 -43.56 -30.57
CA SER A 904 16.95 -43.20 -31.97
C SER A 904 16.82 -41.68 -32.16
N LEU A 905 17.77 -41.07 -32.85
CA LEU A 905 17.80 -39.63 -33.12
C LEU A 905 17.82 -39.33 -34.62
N LYS A 906 16.86 -38.56 -35.13
CA LYS A 906 16.88 -38.00 -36.47
C LYS A 906 18.02 -36.99 -36.66
N VAL A 907 18.81 -37.20 -37.69
CA VAL A 907 19.98 -36.38 -38.04
C VAL A 907 19.73 -35.78 -39.41
N TRP A 908 19.83 -34.46 -39.56
CA TRP A 908 19.84 -33.85 -40.88
C TRP A 908 21.26 -33.64 -41.36
N MET A 909 21.46 -33.95 -42.64
CA MET A 909 22.76 -33.82 -43.31
C MET A 909 22.56 -33.27 -44.72
N ALA A 910 23.40 -32.33 -45.13
CA ALA A 910 23.38 -31.87 -46.52
C ALA A 910 23.93 -32.96 -47.46
N PRO A 911 23.50 -33.04 -48.74
CA PRO A 911 24.03 -33.99 -49.71
C PRO A 911 25.55 -33.99 -49.81
N ARG A 912 26.17 -32.81 -49.67
CA ARG A 912 27.62 -32.66 -49.67
C ARG A 912 28.26 -33.29 -48.44
N ASP A 913 27.73 -32.99 -47.25
CA ASP A 913 28.23 -33.53 -45.98
C ASP A 913 28.10 -35.05 -45.91
N ALA A 914 27.01 -35.60 -46.46
CA ALA A 914 26.77 -37.05 -46.50
C ALA A 914 27.70 -37.81 -47.43
N ARG A 915 28.25 -37.13 -48.44
CA ARG A 915 29.24 -37.70 -49.37
C ARG A 915 30.67 -37.52 -48.89
N ASP A 916 30.91 -36.65 -47.90
CA ASP A 916 32.23 -36.39 -47.38
C ASP A 916 32.59 -37.44 -46.30
N PRO A 917 33.43 -38.44 -46.64
CA PRO A 917 33.82 -39.46 -45.66
C PRO A 917 34.65 -38.86 -44.51
N MET A 918 35.14 -37.63 -44.67
CA MET A 918 35.89 -36.89 -43.66
C MET A 918 35.00 -35.99 -42.79
N ASN A 919 33.67 -36.06 -42.95
CA ASN A 919 32.76 -35.37 -42.06
C ASN A 919 32.80 -36.00 -40.64
N PRO A 920 33.12 -35.21 -39.59
CA PRO A 920 33.28 -35.74 -38.23
C PRO A 920 31.98 -36.30 -37.64
N LEU A 921 30.81 -35.94 -38.19
CA LEU A 921 29.52 -36.45 -37.72
C LEU A 921 29.41 -37.97 -37.88
N HIS A 922 30.07 -38.58 -38.89
CA HIS A 922 30.10 -40.04 -39.01
C HIS A 922 30.75 -40.72 -37.81
N ALA A 923 31.86 -40.18 -37.31
CA ALA A 923 32.55 -40.71 -36.13
C ALA A 923 31.78 -40.42 -34.82
N VAL A 924 31.07 -39.29 -34.74
CA VAL A 924 30.16 -38.99 -33.62
C VAL A 924 29.03 -40.02 -33.55
N LEU A 925 28.42 -40.37 -34.69
CA LEU A 925 27.35 -41.37 -34.73
C LEU A 925 27.85 -42.80 -34.42
N GLU A 926 29.10 -43.11 -34.77
CA GLU A 926 29.78 -44.35 -34.37
C GLU A 926 29.93 -44.42 -32.83
N ASP A 927 30.39 -43.33 -32.22
CA ASP A 927 30.54 -43.21 -30.76
C ASP A 927 29.19 -43.30 -30.02
N PHE A 928 28.15 -42.65 -30.55
CA PHE A 928 26.78 -42.75 -30.05
C PHE A 928 26.26 -44.19 -30.08
N LYS A 929 26.52 -44.93 -31.16
CA LYS A 929 26.12 -46.33 -31.28
C LYS A 929 26.74 -47.20 -30.18
N ALA A 930 27.98 -46.92 -29.77
CA ALA A 930 28.68 -47.64 -28.71
C ALA A 930 28.05 -47.46 -27.31
N VAL A 931 27.20 -46.45 -27.11
CA VAL A 931 26.44 -46.21 -25.88
C VAL A 931 24.94 -46.49 -26.02
N GLY A 932 24.51 -47.08 -27.14
CA GLY A 932 23.11 -47.45 -27.38
C GLY A 932 22.25 -46.37 -28.05
N VAL A 933 22.88 -45.36 -28.66
CA VAL A 933 22.17 -44.27 -29.37
C VAL A 933 22.35 -44.44 -30.89
N THR A 934 21.25 -44.54 -31.64
CA THR A 934 21.29 -44.67 -33.11
C THR A 934 20.92 -43.36 -33.79
N GLY A 935 21.67 -42.95 -34.82
CA GLY A 935 21.34 -41.78 -35.64
C GLY A 935 20.67 -42.17 -36.96
N GLU A 936 19.43 -41.71 -37.18
CA GLU A 936 18.70 -41.85 -38.44
C GLU A 936 19.01 -40.65 -39.35
N VAL A 937 19.90 -40.85 -40.32
CA VAL A 937 20.35 -39.76 -41.21
C VAL A 937 19.36 -39.54 -42.35
N GLU A 938 18.82 -38.32 -42.44
CA GLU A 938 18.08 -37.81 -43.58
C GLU A 938 18.95 -36.81 -44.36
N VAL A 939 19.12 -37.07 -45.66
CA VAL A 939 19.91 -36.22 -46.55
C VAL A 939 18.98 -35.22 -47.24
N LEU A 940 19.14 -33.93 -46.96
CA LEU A 940 18.24 -32.86 -47.42
C LEU A 940 19.03 -31.67 -47.98
N THR A 941 18.54 -31.06 -49.07
CA THR A 941 19.09 -29.79 -49.58
C THR A 941 18.80 -28.64 -48.61
N GLY A 942 19.54 -27.52 -48.74
CA GLY A 942 19.32 -26.34 -47.91
C GLY A 942 17.90 -25.77 -48.03
N GLU A 943 17.34 -25.78 -49.25
CA GLU A 943 15.97 -25.33 -49.51
C GLU A 943 14.93 -26.23 -48.85
N GLU A 944 15.10 -27.56 -48.93
CA GLU A 944 14.22 -28.51 -48.24
C GLU A 944 14.29 -28.37 -46.73
N MET A 945 15.49 -28.21 -46.16
CA MET A 945 15.66 -27.95 -44.73
C MET A 945 14.94 -26.66 -44.33
N ALA A 946 15.15 -25.56 -45.05
CA ALA A 946 14.48 -24.28 -44.76
C ALA A 946 12.96 -24.38 -44.89
N ALA A 947 12.44 -25.09 -45.90
CA ALA A 947 11.02 -25.33 -46.07
C ALA A 947 10.43 -26.15 -44.90
N ARG A 948 11.13 -27.19 -44.45
CA ARG A 948 10.72 -28.02 -43.30
C ARG A 948 10.78 -27.25 -41.99
N THR A 949 11.83 -26.46 -41.77
CA THR A 949 11.95 -25.56 -40.61
C THR A 949 10.80 -24.56 -40.57
N ARG A 950 10.46 -23.92 -41.70
CA ARG A 950 9.28 -23.04 -41.81
C ARG A 950 7.95 -23.76 -41.55
N ALA A 951 7.87 -25.05 -41.86
CA ALA A 951 6.73 -25.91 -41.56
C ALA A 951 6.75 -26.48 -40.12
N GLY A 952 7.70 -26.06 -39.27
CA GLY A 952 7.80 -26.50 -37.87
C GLY A 952 8.37 -27.92 -37.69
N THR A 953 9.02 -28.47 -38.71
CA THR A 953 9.72 -29.77 -38.64
C THR A 953 11.21 -29.52 -38.44
N PHE A 954 11.81 -30.15 -37.43
CA PHE A 954 13.20 -29.95 -37.03
C PHE A 954 13.93 -31.30 -36.86
N PRO A 955 15.26 -31.37 -37.06
CA PRO A 955 16.05 -32.54 -36.71
C PRO A 955 16.27 -32.62 -35.20
N HIS A 956 16.65 -33.80 -34.69
CA HIS A 956 17.21 -33.87 -33.34
C HIS A 956 18.65 -33.37 -33.32
N LEU A 957 19.43 -33.73 -34.35
CA LEU A 957 20.85 -33.45 -34.46
C LEU A 957 21.20 -32.82 -35.81
N ARG A 958 22.09 -31.82 -35.80
CA ARG A 958 22.72 -31.29 -37.02
C ARG A 958 24.14 -30.83 -36.73
N LEU A 959 25.10 -31.21 -37.58
CA LEU A 959 26.44 -30.63 -37.52
C LEU A 959 26.37 -29.19 -38.02
N ARG A 960 26.85 -28.25 -37.20
CA ARG A 960 26.92 -26.84 -37.51
C ARG A 960 28.34 -26.31 -37.27
N ARG A 961 28.61 -25.21 -37.93
CA ARG A 961 29.86 -24.44 -37.86
C ARG A 961 29.45 -22.99 -37.67
N TRP A 962 30.06 -22.32 -36.71
CA TRP A 962 29.86 -20.89 -36.50
C TRP A 962 31.21 -20.19 -36.57
N PHE A 963 31.33 -19.23 -37.48
CA PHE A 963 32.39 -18.23 -37.48
C PHE A 963 31.83 -16.98 -36.82
N ALA A 964 32.63 -16.29 -36.02
CA ALA A 964 32.20 -15.00 -35.50
C ALA A 964 32.04 -14.03 -36.69
N ASP A 965 30.88 -13.39 -36.81
CA ASP A 965 30.66 -12.34 -37.81
C ASP A 965 31.54 -11.12 -37.50
N PHE A 966 31.70 -10.84 -36.21
CA PHE A 966 32.58 -9.83 -35.64
C PHE A 966 33.27 -10.39 -34.39
N PRO A 967 34.47 -9.92 -34.02
CA PRO A 967 35.34 -10.52 -33.01
C PRO A 967 34.95 -10.07 -31.60
N ASP A 968 33.76 -10.48 -31.21
CA ASP A 968 33.18 -10.26 -29.90
C ASP A 968 32.38 -11.51 -29.47
N PRO A 969 32.38 -11.87 -28.17
CA PRO A 969 31.58 -12.99 -27.68
C PRO A 969 30.08 -12.92 -28.03
N ASP A 970 29.49 -11.73 -28.18
CA ASP A 970 28.06 -11.62 -28.55
C ASP A 970 27.73 -12.16 -29.93
N SER A 971 28.70 -12.21 -30.85
CA SER A 971 28.50 -12.88 -32.14
C SER A 971 28.14 -14.36 -31.98
N PHE A 972 28.51 -14.98 -30.85
CA PHE A 972 28.07 -16.33 -30.48
C PHE A 972 26.83 -16.29 -29.61
N PHE A 973 26.85 -15.53 -28.51
CA PHE A 973 25.82 -15.69 -27.47
C PHE A 973 24.44 -15.14 -27.86
N SER A 974 24.37 -13.93 -28.42
CA SER A 974 23.12 -13.32 -28.84
C SER A 974 22.45 -14.08 -29.99
N SER A 975 23.26 -14.57 -30.93
CA SER A 975 22.76 -15.28 -32.12
C SER A 975 22.39 -16.74 -31.86
N LEU A 976 23.09 -17.44 -30.94
CA LEU A 976 22.96 -18.89 -30.79
C LEU A 976 22.16 -19.34 -29.55
N PHE A 977 22.11 -18.54 -28.49
CA PHE A 977 21.53 -18.99 -27.20
C PHE A 977 20.47 -18.07 -26.61
N HIS A 978 20.21 -16.90 -27.20
CA HIS A 978 19.07 -16.11 -26.77
C HIS A 978 17.76 -16.80 -27.22
N SER A 979 16.79 -16.96 -26.33
CA SER A 979 15.50 -17.59 -26.62
C SER A 979 14.71 -16.94 -27.78
N LYS A 980 15.00 -15.69 -28.15
CA LYS A 980 14.38 -15.03 -29.33
C LYS A 980 14.98 -15.50 -30.67
N THR A 981 16.15 -16.11 -30.63
CA THR A 981 16.91 -16.60 -31.80
C THR A 981 17.04 -18.14 -31.80
N GLU A 982 16.25 -18.83 -30.99
CA GLU A 982 16.34 -20.27 -30.72
C GLU A 982 16.30 -21.19 -31.95
N ASP A 983 15.66 -20.73 -33.04
CA ASP A 983 15.50 -21.51 -34.27
C ASP A 983 16.53 -21.15 -35.36
N VAL A 984 17.39 -20.14 -35.14
CA VAL A 984 18.44 -19.72 -36.10
C VAL A 984 19.38 -20.87 -36.46
N ILE A 985 19.64 -21.77 -35.50
CA ILE A 985 20.40 -23.01 -35.69
C ILE A 985 19.60 -24.25 -35.25
N GLU A 986 18.27 -24.17 -35.34
CA GLU A 986 17.33 -25.24 -34.97
C GLU A 986 17.50 -25.79 -33.54
N LEU A 987 18.04 -25.00 -32.62
CA LEU A 987 18.46 -25.45 -31.29
C LEU A 987 17.27 -25.61 -30.33
N GLY A 988 16.24 -24.74 -30.44
CA GLY A 988 15.09 -24.74 -29.52
C GLY A 988 15.49 -24.57 -28.05
N PHE A 989 16.67 -23.99 -27.80
CA PHE A 989 17.18 -23.81 -26.44
C PHE A 989 16.64 -22.53 -25.85
N ARG A 990 16.01 -22.65 -24.68
CA ARG A 990 15.50 -21.54 -23.90
C ARG A 990 16.03 -21.64 -22.48
N ASN A 991 16.65 -20.58 -22.00
CA ASN A 991 17.09 -20.48 -20.62
C ASN A 991 17.10 -19.02 -20.20
N GLU A 992 16.19 -18.64 -19.30
CA GLU A 992 16.04 -17.25 -18.87
C GLU A 992 17.31 -16.67 -18.21
N GLN A 993 18.11 -17.50 -17.53
CA GLN A 993 19.36 -17.04 -16.95
C GLN A 993 20.39 -16.73 -18.04
N VAL A 994 20.45 -17.57 -19.09
CA VAL A 994 21.27 -17.28 -20.27
C VAL A 994 20.80 -15.99 -20.93
N ASP A 995 19.51 -15.85 -21.22
CA ASP A 995 18.94 -14.63 -21.82
C ASP A 995 19.34 -13.36 -21.05
N ARG A 996 19.11 -13.36 -19.73
CA ARG A 996 19.48 -12.22 -18.87
C ARG A 996 20.97 -11.90 -18.91
N LEU A 997 21.82 -12.92 -18.90
CA LEU A 997 23.27 -12.73 -18.94
C LEU A 997 23.75 -12.26 -20.31
N VAL A 998 23.15 -12.75 -21.40
CA VAL A 998 23.42 -12.27 -22.77
C VAL A 998 23.05 -10.80 -22.89
N GLU A 999 21.82 -10.43 -22.51
CA GLU A 999 21.35 -9.04 -22.53
C GLU A 999 22.22 -8.12 -21.65
N LYS A 1000 22.67 -8.63 -20.48
CA LYS A 1000 23.57 -7.89 -19.59
C LYS A 1000 24.96 -7.71 -20.19
N GLY A 1001 25.55 -8.77 -20.73
CA GLY A 1001 26.88 -8.75 -21.35
C GLY A 1001 26.94 -7.83 -22.57
N ALA A 1002 25.86 -7.80 -23.35
CA ALA A 1002 25.70 -6.94 -24.51
C ALA A 1002 25.59 -5.44 -24.17
N ARG A 1003 25.36 -5.08 -22.90
CA ARG A 1003 25.20 -3.69 -22.44
C ARG A 1003 26.28 -3.22 -21.46
N ALA A 1004 27.09 -4.15 -20.93
CA ALA A 1004 28.08 -3.85 -19.89
C ALA A 1004 29.30 -3.09 -20.46
N THR A 1005 29.47 -1.82 -20.07
CA THR A 1005 30.60 -0.99 -20.55
C THR A 1005 31.89 -1.20 -19.76
N ASP A 1006 31.82 -1.72 -18.52
CA ASP A 1006 33.00 -2.11 -17.77
C ASP A 1006 33.57 -3.45 -18.28
N GLY A 1007 34.82 -3.42 -18.75
CA GLY A 1007 35.45 -4.58 -19.37
C GLY A 1007 35.61 -5.78 -18.42
N ARG A 1008 35.80 -5.56 -17.11
CA ARG A 1008 35.97 -6.66 -16.14
C ARG A 1008 34.64 -7.31 -15.82
N GLU A 1009 33.59 -6.51 -15.61
CA GLU A 1009 32.23 -7.00 -15.44
C GLU A 1009 31.79 -7.79 -16.67
N ARG A 1010 32.01 -7.23 -17.88
CA ARG A 1010 31.66 -7.88 -19.14
C ARG A 1010 32.38 -9.21 -19.31
N GLU A 1011 33.68 -9.25 -19.04
CA GLU A 1011 34.45 -10.50 -19.07
C GLU A 1011 33.90 -11.56 -18.10
N ALA A 1012 33.56 -11.16 -16.88
CA ALA A 1012 33.00 -12.06 -15.88
C ALA A 1012 31.64 -12.62 -16.31
N ILE A 1013 30.78 -11.79 -16.92
CA ILE A 1013 29.48 -12.21 -17.47
C ILE A 1013 29.67 -13.27 -18.55
N TYR A 1014 30.57 -13.05 -19.52
CA TYR A 1014 30.79 -14.05 -20.58
C TYR A 1014 31.46 -15.32 -20.09
N ARG A 1015 32.35 -15.26 -19.09
CA ARG A 1015 32.87 -16.47 -18.45
C ARG A 1015 31.76 -17.28 -17.80
N GLU A 1016 30.82 -16.61 -17.14
CA GLU A 1016 29.67 -17.28 -16.53
C GLU A 1016 28.72 -17.86 -17.56
N LEU A 1017 28.38 -17.10 -18.61
CA LEU A 1017 27.62 -17.61 -19.77
C LEU A 1017 28.26 -18.86 -20.36
N ASN A 1018 29.57 -18.82 -20.54
CA ASN A 1018 30.31 -19.92 -21.14
C ASN A 1018 30.26 -21.20 -20.28
N ARG A 1019 30.36 -21.04 -18.96
CA ARG A 1019 30.18 -22.16 -18.01
C ARG A 1019 28.75 -22.67 -17.99
N LEU A 1020 27.76 -21.77 -17.96
CA LEU A 1020 26.35 -22.12 -17.91
C LEU A 1020 25.92 -22.86 -19.18
N VAL A 1021 26.29 -22.36 -20.36
CA VAL A 1021 26.03 -23.03 -21.64
C VAL A 1021 26.74 -24.37 -21.70
N GLN A 1022 27.98 -24.48 -21.23
CA GLN A 1022 28.63 -25.78 -21.15
C GLN A 1022 27.83 -26.74 -20.26
N LEU A 1023 27.41 -26.29 -19.06
CA LEU A 1023 26.67 -27.07 -18.08
C LEU A 1023 25.29 -27.53 -18.60
N GLU A 1024 24.55 -26.66 -19.27
CA GLU A 1024 23.25 -26.96 -19.89
C GLU A 1024 23.37 -27.87 -21.12
N ALA A 1025 24.59 -28.00 -21.66
CA ALA A 1025 24.95 -28.87 -22.76
C ALA A 1025 23.97 -28.79 -23.96
N PRO A 1026 23.56 -27.61 -24.44
CA PRO A 1026 22.65 -27.53 -25.59
C PRO A 1026 23.34 -27.96 -26.89
N LEU A 1027 24.67 -28.02 -26.89
CA LEU A 1027 25.49 -28.44 -28.01
C LEU A 1027 26.39 -29.60 -27.62
N LEU A 1028 26.77 -30.41 -28.61
CA LEU A 1028 27.97 -31.21 -28.56
C LEU A 1028 29.14 -30.37 -29.09
N PHE A 1029 29.92 -29.79 -28.17
CA PHE A 1029 31.12 -29.02 -28.55
C PHE A 1029 32.16 -29.95 -29.16
N LEU A 1030 32.68 -29.62 -30.35
CA LEU A 1030 33.71 -30.41 -31.02
C LEU A 1030 35.07 -29.69 -30.99
N PHE A 1031 35.28 -28.75 -31.91
CA PHE A 1031 36.60 -28.18 -32.17
C PHE A 1031 36.53 -26.68 -32.46
N HIS A 1032 37.52 -25.93 -31.97
CA HIS A 1032 37.88 -24.64 -32.54
C HIS A 1032 38.82 -24.87 -33.73
N ASN A 1033 38.50 -24.26 -34.87
CA ASN A 1033 39.20 -24.51 -36.13
C ASN A 1033 40.58 -23.84 -36.12
N ARG A 1034 41.58 -24.52 -36.68
CA ARG A 1034 42.88 -23.93 -36.96
C ARG A 1034 43.00 -23.72 -38.45
N GLY A 1035 42.99 -22.46 -38.88
CA GLY A 1035 43.21 -22.10 -40.28
C GLY A 1035 44.70 -22.17 -40.62
N PHE A 1036 44.99 -22.58 -41.86
CA PHE A 1036 46.33 -22.68 -42.41
C PHE A 1036 46.41 -21.93 -43.72
N VAL A 1037 47.33 -20.97 -43.82
CA VAL A 1037 47.61 -20.24 -45.05
C VAL A 1037 48.96 -20.69 -45.58
N LEU A 1038 48.97 -21.29 -46.76
CA LEU A 1038 50.18 -21.69 -47.48
C LEU A 1038 50.42 -20.70 -48.62
N HIS A 1039 51.65 -20.22 -48.76
CA HIS A 1039 52.01 -19.27 -49.80
C HIS A 1039 53.31 -19.62 -50.52
N ASN A 1040 53.43 -19.10 -51.74
CA ASN A 1040 54.62 -19.24 -52.56
C ASN A 1040 55.81 -18.56 -51.86
N PRO A 1041 57.01 -19.15 -51.85
CA PRO A 1041 58.21 -18.52 -51.30
C PRO A 1041 58.52 -17.11 -51.84
N ALA A 1042 58.14 -16.82 -53.09
CA ALA A 1042 58.33 -15.50 -53.67
C ALA A 1042 57.35 -14.44 -53.14
N LEU A 1043 56.29 -14.84 -52.43
CA LEU A 1043 55.29 -13.94 -51.88
C LEU A 1043 55.68 -13.54 -50.46
N ARG A 1044 55.76 -12.23 -50.22
CA ARG A 1044 56.12 -11.61 -48.93
C ARG A 1044 54.92 -10.89 -48.34
N GLY A 1045 54.95 -10.66 -47.02
CA GLY A 1045 53.90 -9.93 -46.31
C GLY A 1045 52.67 -10.77 -45.91
N VAL A 1046 52.67 -12.08 -46.22
CA VAL A 1046 51.54 -12.98 -45.92
C VAL A 1046 51.34 -13.11 -44.40
N ARG A 1047 50.08 -12.99 -43.99
CA ARG A 1047 49.62 -13.16 -42.60
C ARG A 1047 48.29 -13.88 -42.59
N SER A 1048 48.06 -14.67 -41.55
CA SER A 1048 46.76 -15.29 -41.27
C SER A 1048 45.96 -14.42 -40.31
N TYR A 1049 44.78 -13.98 -40.72
CA TYR A 1049 43.84 -13.22 -39.88
C TYR A 1049 42.78 -14.14 -39.26
N LEU A 1050 42.25 -13.76 -38.09
CA LEU A 1050 41.29 -14.57 -37.32
C LEU A 1050 39.86 -14.57 -37.87
N LEU A 1051 39.57 -13.56 -38.70
CA LEU A 1051 38.32 -13.33 -39.40
C LEU A 1051 38.60 -13.08 -40.88
N PRO A 1052 37.60 -13.29 -41.76
CA PRO A 1052 37.72 -12.98 -43.17
C PRO A 1052 38.08 -11.49 -43.43
N PRO A 1053 38.92 -11.19 -44.44
CA PRO A 1053 39.68 -12.13 -45.27
C PRO A 1053 40.80 -12.82 -44.47
N PRO A 1054 41.05 -14.13 -44.71
CA PRO A 1054 42.17 -14.84 -44.10
C PRO A 1054 43.54 -14.22 -44.42
N VAL A 1055 43.66 -13.58 -45.59
CA VAL A 1055 44.86 -12.88 -46.06
C VAL A 1055 44.45 -11.55 -46.67
N ARG A 1056 45.17 -10.47 -46.34
CA ARG A 1056 44.94 -9.14 -46.91
C ARG A 1056 45.86 -8.88 -48.07
N PHE A 1057 45.29 -8.55 -49.22
CA PHE A 1057 46.06 -8.40 -50.46
C PHE A 1057 46.87 -7.10 -50.53
N ASN A 1058 46.46 -6.05 -49.82
CA ASN A 1058 47.18 -4.77 -49.78
C ASN A 1058 48.54 -4.86 -49.07
N ASP A 1059 48.71 -5.81 -48.16
CA ASP A 1059 49.95 -6.00 -47.40
C ASP A 1059 51.00 -6.87 -48.15
N LEU A 1060 50.67 -7.36 -49.35
CA LEU A 1060 51.48 -8.36 -50.06
C LEU A 1060 52.39 -7.74 -51.12
N SER A 1061 53.53 -8.39 -51.36
CA SER A 1061 54.46 -8.06 -52.45
C SER A 1061 55.19 -9.30 -52.94
N PHE A 1062 55.62 -9.32 -54.20
CA PHE A 1062 56.53 -10.33 -54.70
C PHE A 1062 58.00 -9.95 -54.48
N GLU A 1063 58.88 -10.94 -54.43
CA GLU A 1063 60.32 -10.72 -54.58
C GLU A 1063 60.67 -10.25 -56.00
N GLY A 1064 61.63 -9.34 -56.11
CA GLY A 1064 62.15 -8.80 -57.39
C GLY A 1064 63.16 -9.70 -58.11
#